data_AF-A0A561W503-F1
#
_entry.id   AF-A0A561W503-F1
#
_cell.length_a   1.000
_cell.length_b   1.000
_cell.length_c   1.000
_cell.angle_alpha   90.00
_cell.angle_beta   90.00
_cell.angle_gamma   90.00
#
_symmetry.space_group_name_H-M   'P 1'
#
loop_
_entity.id
_entity.type
_entity.pdbx_description
1 polymer ?
#
loop_
_entity_poly.entity_id
_entity_poly.type
_entity_poly.pdbx_seq_one_letter_code
_entity_poly.pdbx_strand_id
1 'polypeptide(L)'
;MVLLALGAATAWAVGDTLGLSHAPAAVPREDAVAAPTRTPAPVPPLASLVVPDEPRVRKAAVAVADAVVFRGLPRPVLVPAASNPARSATATPGTSTARVAAPDMSAVTTLRAGVLATLSGTPESYRLDVRSAELAVQGGDVAGLTAGMYGLADRIRSGAELLPAADAGRVVIPQLGLRLTDAGSVGREPDPAAFAAGDDYGLNTDVVGSAVLPDAPWVDAAAVARIDAQFRQFVDHSVAQGFNGIVVPGFLEYVTFAKVGDGRAVYPPGDPHVDRARAMVAAFGPVFRYAEDMGVRVFLLTDMLAVSPPLEAYLARTVGGLDTADPRLWAVYQVGLAELFESMPFVDGLMVRVGEGGEVYAGSGWDYSSRLAVTTEASVRAMLRALLDTAGSVGKEIIFRTWTVGVGAVGDLHTNPESYAQVLGGFDDPHLIVSTKYTLGDFYSHLPLNTTLLGGGHRRIVEFQARREFEAFGSLPNDLGPLHRQALRAFLAANPNVEGVWNWTQDGGPLRAGPMSLYLRAGFWQLYDLNTYAVGRLAWDPHADPAQVTADWAYRTFSGDPATVAAIGQAMALSRQAVTKGLYIGPYADRSVRALGLEPPPMMWIFEWDILTGDSAALDSIYAVTGGRVDAAIEEGRQAVVLARRMRDLVAATEPATWRDAELRGRFTATLDYQVDLFETLSAYRTMVLRHAQWLDTGAPAARHDWRLAAAAYHDARDAHRQRYGADLDLPAYNFTAADLGAQRADRDPTMAWAARALLGSILLVVLLGLYRRGFGAAAARGLLLGALRPWRVAALPTPTTRADRVLVWLVPAVVLVASRLVLTWFAAPAHLLVTLGGWALFALVVRLVVGRRDPFHLWAVVGGVALLRSVLLLAALAGRGPGGYWFAFWTAPGLRAAYVTVAFAAFGWLFVAVAVVLRDRYGLRRRSAVGLTLTAAGAPLGVLSALVWVVGLERALTVWNDQLALLPWGLSRILGITVHLGVPAQLPAYTAAAGTVLAAAGLLLSLGRRRQSA
;
A
#
# COMPACT_ATOMS: atom_id res chain seq x y z
N MET A 1 45.77 7.07 2.53
CA MET A 1 45.12 8.37 2.81
C MET A 1 44.10 8.73 1.73
N VAL A 2 44.49 9.01 0.47
CA VAL A 2 43.52 9.34 -0.60
C VAL A 2 42.38 8.32 -0.74
N LEU A 3 42.71 7.01 -0.81
CA LEU A 3 41.69 5.95 -0.90
C LEU A 3 40.75 5.88 0.32
N LEU A 4 41.24 6.24 1.51
CA LEU A 4 40.42 6.30 2.73
C LEU A 4 39.53 7.53 2.70
N ALA A 5 40.00 8.68 2.19
CA ALA A 5 39.17 9.88 2.02
C ALA A 5 38.02 9.63 1.02
N LEU A 6 38.30 8.98 -0.11
CA LEU A 6 37.26 8.56 -1.07
C LEU A 6 36.29 7.54 -0.46
N GLY A 7 36.81 6.62 0.34
CA GLY A 7 35.99 5.67 1.10
C GLY A 7 35.08 6.37 2.11
N ALA A 8 35.58 7.38 2.82
CA ALA A 8 34.82 8.17 3.77
C ALA A 8 33.72 9.00 3.08
N ALA A 9 34.02 9.59 1.93
CA ALA A 9 33.01 10.27 1.10
C ALA A 9 31.91 9.30 0.63
N THR A 10 32.29 8.08 0.22
CA THR A 10 31.34 7.03 -0.16
C THR A 10 30.48 6.61 1.04
N ALA A 11 31.09 6.41 2.21
CA ALA A 11 30.41 6.06 3.44
C ALA A 11 29.42 7.14 3.89
N TRP A 12 29.77 8.42 3.71
CA TRP A 12 28.88 9.54 3.97
C TRP A 12 27.65 9.52 3.05
N ALA A 13 27.85 9.37 1.74
CA ALA A 13 26.73 9.29 0.78
C ALA A 13 25.80 8.09 1.05
N VAL A 14 26.37 6.92 1.37
CA VAL A 14 25.60 5.73 1.79
C VAL A 14 24.86 5.99 3.11
N GLY A 15 25.51 6.67 4.06
CA GLY A 15 24.93 6.99 5.35
C GLY A 15 23.74 7.95 5.26
N ASP A 16 23.84 8.94 4.37
CA ASP A 16 22.78 9.91 4.08
C ASP A 16 21.56 9.22 3.44
N THR A 17 21.80 8.35 2.47
CA THR A 17 20.73 7.60 1.76
C THR A 17 20.04 6.57 2.67
N LEU A 18 20.81 5.86 3.50
CA LEU A 18 20.30 4.77 4.36
C LEU A 18 19.96 5.22 5.79
N GLY A 19 19.99 6.53 6.08
CA GLY A 19 19.81 7.05 7.43
C GLY A 19 18.53 6.57 8.08
N LEU A 20 18.64 5.95 9.27
CA LEU A 20 17.49 5.63 10.11
C LEU A 20 17.29 6.80 11.09
N SER A 21 16.12 7.42 11.04
CA SER A 21 15.71 8.45 11.99
C SER A 21 14.27 8.25 12.39
N HIS A 22 13.91 8.62 13.61
CA HIS A 22 12.54 8.49 14.06
C HIS A 22 12.17 9.50 15.15
N ALA A 23 10.89 9.84 15.22
CA ALA A 23 10.29 10.69 16.24
C ALA A 23 8.98 10.05 16.76
N PRO A 24 8.48 10.38 17.96
CA PRO A 24 7.14 9.98 18.36
C PRO A 24 6.08 10.41 17.32
N ALA A 25 5.19 9.51 16.93
CA ALA A 25 4.01 9.86 16.12
C ALA A 25 2.88 10.36 17.02
N ALA A 26 2.09 11.31 16.53
CA ALA A 26 0.88 11.79 17.20
C ALA A 26 -0.30 10.84 16.95
N VAL A 27 -0.18 9.61 17.46
CA VAL A 27 -1.19 8.55 17.29
C VAL A 27 -2.50 8.94 17.98
N PRO A 28 -3.66 8.93 17.29
CA PRO A 28 -4.95 9.16 17.92
C PRO A 28 -5.24 8.08 18.96
N ARG A 29 -5.65 8.49 20.15
CA ARG A 29 -6.10 7.57 21.19
C ARG A 29 -7.51 7.08 20.88
N GLU A 30 -7.68 5.76 20.81
CA GLU A 30 -8.97 5.12 20.55
C GLU A 30 -9.59 4.61 21.86
N ASP A 31 -10.65 5.28 22.33
CA ASP A 31 -11.44 4.84 23.48
C ASP A 31 -12.78 4.28 23.00
N ALA A 32 -12.85 2.95 22.84
CA ALA A 32 -14.05 2.22 22.44
C ALA A 32 -14.80 1.65 23.65
N VAL A 33 -16.13 1.76 23.65
CA VAL A 33 -17.02 1.21 24.67
C VAL A 33 -18.22 0.56 24.00
N ALA A 34 -18.79 -0.46 24.64
CA ALA A 34 -20.05 -1.06 24.19
C ALA A 34 -21.23 -0.24 24.70
N ALA A 35 -22.30 -0.14 23.89
CA ALA A 35 -23.54 0.46 24.33
C ALA A 35 -24.17 -0.36 25.47
N PRO A 36 -24.91 0.29 26.39
CA PRO A 36 -25.70 -0.44 27.37
C PRO A 36 -26.77 -1.29 26.67
N THR A 37 -27.11 -2.43 27.28
CA THR A 37 -28.21 -3.27 26.81
C THR A 37 -29.51 -2.45 26.80
N ARG A 38 -30.26 -2.52 25.69
CA ARG A 38 -31.53 -1.82 25.54
C ARG A 38 -32.64 -2.73 25.07
N THR A 39 -33.86 -2.48 25.55
CA THR A 39 -35.07 -3.10 24.99
C THR A 39 -35.42 -2.41 23.66
N PRO A 40 -35.71 -3.16 22.58
CA PRO A 40 -36.11 -2.55 21.32
C PRO A 40 -37.42 -1.77 21.47
N ALA A 41 -37.51 -0.60 20.86
CA ALA A 41 -38.74 0.17 20.85
C ALA A 41 -39.87 -0.57 20.10
N PRO A 42 -41.13 -0.45 20.54
CA PRO A 42 -42.26 -1.02 19.83
C PRO A 42 -42.42 -0.34 18.46
N VAL A 43 -42.91 -1.09 17.47
CA VAL A 43 -43.19 -0.56 16.14
C VAL A 43 -44.68 -0.17 16.07
N PRO A 44 -45.04 1.02 15.56
CA PRO A 44 -46.42 1.41 15.37
C PRO A 44 -47.12 0.45 14.40
N PRO A 45 -48.41 0.12 14.62
CA PRO A 45 -49.19 -0.76 13.75
C PRO A 45 -49.58 -0.05 12.44
N LEU A 46 -48.58 0.31 11.63
CA LEU A 46 -48.77 1.00 10.36
C LEU A 46 -49.54 0.09 9.38
N ALA A 47 -50.77 0.47 9.07
CA ALA A 47 -51.61 -0.20 8.08
C ALA A 47 -51.41 0.39 6.67
N SER A 48 -51.09 1.68 6.57
CA SER A 48 -50.90 2.36 5.28
C SER A 48 -49.78 3.41 5.29
N LEU A 49 -49.12 3.56 4.13
CA LEU A 49 -48.13 4.60 3.86
C LEU A 49 -48.66 5.46 2.70
N VAL A 50 -49.09 6.69 3.01
CA VAL A 50 -49.56 7.65 2.01
C VAL A 50 -48.38 8.45 1.51
N VAL A 51 -47.98 8.23 0.26
CA VAL A 51 -46.76 8.81 -0.31
C VAL A 51 -46.98 9.45 -1.68
N PRO A 52 -46.29 10.55 -2.02
CA PRO A 52 -46.28 11.12 -3.37
C PRO A 52 -45.91 10.09 -4.44
N ASP A 53 -46.46 10.27 -5.64
CA ASP A 53 -46.14 9.42 -6.79
C ASP A 53 -44.80 9.82 -7.43
N GLU A 54 -43.73 9.68 -6.66
CA GLU A 54 -42.36 10.02 -7.03
C GLU A 54 -41.46 8.78 -6.82
N PRO A 55 -40.66 8.35 -7.81
CA PRO A 55 -39.90 7.09 -7.74
C PRO A 55 -39.01 6.91 -6.51
N ARG A 56 -38.25 7.95 -6.12
CA ARG A 56 -37.34 7.92 -4.96
C ARG A 56 -38.11 7.77 -3.66
N VAL A 57 -39.21 8.52 -3.52
CA VAL A 57 -40.10 8.48 -2.34
C VAL A 57 -40.80 7.13 -2.24
N ARG A 58 -41.30 6.55 -3.35
CA ARG A 58 -41.88 5.20 -3.34
C ARG A 58 -40.88 4.15 -2.85
N LYS A 59 -39.61 4.28 -3.24
CA LYS A 59 -38.54 3.38 -2.78
C LYS A 59 -38.25 3.52 -1.29
N ALA A 60 -38.16 4.75 -0.80
CA ALA A 60 -38.01 5.00 0.62
C ALA A 60 -39.22 4.47 1.42
N ALA A 61 -40.43 4.54 0.86
CA ALA A 61 -41.64 3.94 1.42
C ALA A 61 -41.58 2.41 1.48
N VAL A 62 -41.06 1.77 0.42
CA VAL A 62 -40.80 0.32 0.43
C VAL A 62 -39.80 -0.04 1.53
N ALA A 63 -38.74 0.74 1.72
CA ALA A 63 -37.78 0.50 2.80
C ALA A 63 -38.41 0.59 4.20
N VAL A 64 -39.34 1.53 4.42
CA VAL A 64 -40.14 1.60 5.65
C VAL A 64 -41.02 0.36 5.81
N ALA A 65 -41.75 -0.03 4.76
CA ALA A 65 -42.58 -1.23 4.78
C ALA A 65 -41.78 -2.50 5.07
N ASP A 66 -40.60 -2.64 4.46
CA ASP A 66 -39.68 -3.76 4.72
C ASP A 66 -39.17 -3.76 6.16
N ALA A 67 -38.88 -2.58 6.74
CA ALA A 67 -38.48 -2.49 8.13
C ALA A 67 -39.62 -2.90 9.09
N VAL A 68 -40.87 -2.57 8.78
CA VAL A 68 -42.05 -3.02 9.54
C VAL A 68 -42.20 -4.54 9.48
N VAL A 69 -42.09 -5.13 8.29
CA VAL A 69 -42.14 -6.59 8.08
C VAL A 69 -41.00 -7.29 8.80
N PHE A 70 -39.79 -6.73 8.73
CA PHE A 70 -38.61 -7.24 9.42
C PHE A 70 -38.80 -7.32 10.95
N ARG A 71 -39.66 -6.45 11.51
CA ARG A 71 -40.03 -6.44 12.93
C ARG A 71 -41.25 -7.32 13.26
N GLY A 72 -41.71 -8.12 12.31
CA GLY A 72 -42.77 -9.13 12.50
C GLY A 72 -44.20 -8.63 12.34
N LEU A 73 -44.38 -7.41 11.81
CA LEU A 73 -45.71 -6.84 11.57
C LEU A 73 -46.17 -7.02 10.11
N PRO A 74 -47.49 -6.96 9.82
CA PRO A 74 -47.99 -7.00 8.44
C PRO A 74 -47.42 -5.88 7.58
N ARG A 75 -47.24 -6.16 6.29
CA ARG A 75 -46.74 -5.16 5.34
C ARG A 75 -47.76 -4.02 5.17
N PRO A 76 -47.39 -2.75 5.44
CA PRO A 76 -48.25 -1.61 5.18
C PRO A 76 -48.59 -1.48 3.69
N VAL A 77 -49.80 -1.06 3.37
CA VAL A 77 -50.21 -0.79 1.98
C VAL A 77 -49.70 0.59 1.55
N LEU A 78 -49.01 0.66 0.42
CA LEU A 78 -48.62 1.94 -0.18
C LEU A 78 -49.83 2.55 -0.89
N VAL A 79 -50.21 3.75 -0.47
CA VAL A 79 -51.35 4.51 -1.00
C VAL A 79 -50.81 5.77 -1.68
N PRO A 80 -51.11 6.01 -2.97
CA PRO A 80 -50.74 7.26 -3.62
C PRO A 80 -51.37 8.46 -2.92
N ALA A 81 -50.58 9.48 -2.60
CA ALA A 81 -51.10 10.75 -2.11
C ALA A 81 -51.93 11.42 -3.22
N ALA A 82 -53.18 11.79 -2.92
CA ALA A 82 -54.03 12.48 -3.90
C ALA A 82 -53.38 13.78 -4.39
N SER A 83 -53.37 13.98 -5.71
CA SER A 83 -52.91 15.19 -6.40
C SER A 83 -53.88 16.35 -6.16
N ASN A 84 -53.97 16.85 -4.93
CA ASN A 84 -54.79 18.03 -4.64
C ASN A 84 -53.90 19.24 -4.37
N PRO A 85 -53.64 20.11 -5.38
CA PRO A 85 -52.80 21.29 -5.25
C PRO A 85 -53.59 22.44 -4.60
N ALA A 86 -54.12 22.26 -3.38
CA ALA A 86 -54.71 23.37 -2.60
C ALA A 86 -55.20 22.90 -1.22
N ARG A 87 -54.28 22.64 -0.30
CA ARG A 87 -54.43 23.13 1.08
C ARG A 87 -53.05 23.49 1.59
N SER A 88 -52.64 24.71 1.27
CA SER A 88 -51.80 25.51 2.16
C SER A 88 -52.49 25.52 3.53
N ALA A 89 -52.15 24.56 4.38
CA ALA A 89 -52.35 24.73 5.80
C ALA A 89 -51.37 25.84 6.21
N THR A 90 -51.85 27.07 6.20
CA THR A 90 -51.34 28.13 7.08
C THR A 90 -51.54 27.65 8.52
N ALA A 91 -50.69 26.72 8.96
CA ALA A 91 -50.54 26.40 10.36
C ALA A 91 -49.57 27.44 10.91
N THR A 92 -50.14 28.45 11.57
CA THR A 92 -49.42 29.36 12.44
C THR A 92 -48.51 28.53 13.35
N PRO A 93 -47.21 28.85 13.51
CA PRO A 93 -46.36 28.11 14.42
C PRO A 93 -46.87 28.36 15.84
N GLY A 94 -47.55 27.36 16.41
CA GLY A 94 -47.86 27.34 17.83
C GLY A 94 -46.54 27.22 18.58
N THR A 95 -46.03 28.36 19.09
CA THR A 95 -45.05 28.39 20.17
C THR A 95 -45.70 27.84 21.44
N SER A 96 -45.83 26.52 21.51
CA SER A 96 -46.09 25.82 22.77
C SER A 96 -44.74 25.38 23.33
N THR A 97 -44.27 26.10 24.34
CA THR A 97 -43.12 25.75 25.18
C THR A 97 -43.51 24.76 26.30
N ALA A 98 -44.63 24.05 26.17
CA ALA A 98 -44.98 22.97 27.10
C ALA A 98 -44.12 21.73 26.79
N ARG A 99 -43.55 21.10 27.83
CA ARG A 99 -42.87 19.79 27.73
C ARG A 99 -43.81 18.81 27.04
N VAL A 100 -43.56 18.54 25.77
CA VAL A 100 -44.29 17.55 24.98
C VAL A 100 -43.87 16.18 25.50
N ALA A 101 -44.81 15.47 26.14
CA ALA A 101 -44.61 14.05 26.42
C ALA A 101 -44.37 13.31 25.09
N ALA A 102 -43.54 12.26 25.09
CA ALA A 102 -43.31 11.47 23.89
C ALA A 102 -44.65 11.06 23.26
N PRO A 103 -44.84 11.24 21.93
CA PRO A 103 -46.09 10.91 21.28
C PRO A 103 -46.39 9.41 21.41
N ASP A 104 -47.66 9.08 21.66
CA ASP A 104 -48.10 7.69 21.75
C ASP A 104 -48.09 7.02 20.37
N MET A 105 -46.99 6.32 20.08
CA MET A 105 -46.79 5.62 18.81
C MET A 105 -47.72 4.41 18.65
N SER A 106 -48.34 3.89 19.72
CA SER A 106 -49.21 2.71 19.63
C SER A 106 -50.53 3.00 18.89
N ALA A 107 -50.97 4.26 18.90
CA ALA A 107 -52.18 4.71 18.20
C ALA A 107 -51.93 5.07 16.71
N VAL A 108 -50.66 5.09 16.27
CA VAL A 108 -50.29 5.49 14.91
C VAL A 108 -50.52 4.32 13.94
N THR A 109 -51.43 4.52 12.98
CA THR A 109 -51.80 3.49 11.99
C THR A 109 -51.49 3.92 10.55
N THR A 110 -51.18 5.19 10.33
CA THR A 110 -50.91 5.73 8.99
C THR A 110 -49.65 6.59 9.00
N LEU A 111 -48.77 6.38 8.03
CA LEU A 111 -47.67 7.30 7.73
C LEU A 111 -48.07 8.19 6.56
N ARG A 112 -47.85 9.49 6.66
CA ARG A 112 -48.08 10.45 5.58
C ARG A 112 -46.80 11.19 5.23
N ALA A 113 -46.29 10.94 4.02
CA ALA A 113 -45.12 11.60 3.48
C ALA A 113 -45.55 12.80 2.61
N GLY A 114 -44.84 13.93 2.70
CA GLY A 114 -45.11 15.08 1.82
C GLY A 114 -43.97 16.09 1.81
N VAL A 115 -43.87 16.85 0.72
CA VAL A 115 -42.94 17.99 0.63
C VAL A 115 -43.61 19.22 1.20
N LEU A 116 -42.92 19.92 2.09
CA LEU A 116 -43.37 21.16 2.70
C LEU A 116 -42.37 22.28 2.39
N ALA A 117 -42.66 23.05 1.34
CA ALA A 117 -41.78 24.10 0.84
C ALA A 117 -41.39 25.15 1.91
N THR A 118 -42.17 25.35 2.97
CA THR A 118 -41.78 26.26 4.06
C THR A 118 -40.57 25.77 4.88
N LEU A 119 -40.14 24.51 4.71
CA LEU A 119 -38.93 23.95 5.29
C LEU A 119 -37.69 24.13 4.38
N SER A 120 -37.82 24.75 3.20
CA SER A 120 -36.82 24.78 2.12
C SER A 120 -35.58 25.68 2.36
N GLY A 121 -34.95 25.58 3.53
CA GLY A 121 -33.74 26.33 3.87
C GLY A 121 -32.43 25.55 3.65
N THR A 122 -32.48 24.22 3.62
CA THR A 122 -31.31 23.36 3.43
C THR A 122 -31.71 22.07 2.70
N PRO A 123 -30.98 21.64 1.66
CA PRO A 123 -31.23 20.36 0.99
C PRO A 123 -31.24 19.19 1.96
N GLU A 124 -32.00 18.13 1.64
CA GLU A 124 -32.10 16.92 2.46
C GLU A 124 -32.69 17.12 3.87
N SER A 125 -33.18 18.32 4.19
CA SER A 125 -33.82 18.61 5.48
C SER A 125 -35.21 17.99 5.59
N TYR A 126 -35.54 17.50 6.78
CA TYR A 126 -36.85 16.92 7.06
C TYR A 126 -37.31 17.14 8.49
N ARG A 127 -38.59 16.86 8.74
CA ARG A 127 -39.20 16.88 10.06
C ARG A 127 -40.13 15.69 10.22
N LEU A 128 -40.15 15.13 11.42
CA LEU A 128 -41.10 14.11 11.84
C LEU A 128 -42.07 14.70 12.88
N ASP A 129 -43.36 14.43 12.75
CA ASP A 129 -44.41 14.92 13.65
C ASP A 129 -45.53 13.89 13.77
N VAL A 130 -46.25 13.87 14.90
CA VAL A 130 -47.38 12.96 15.12
C VAL A 130 -48.64 13.76 15.36
N ARG A 131 -49.70 13.43 14.60
CA ARG A 131 -51.02 14.07 14.71
C ARG A 131 -52.08 13.00 14.83
N SER A 132 -52.63 12.83 16.04
CA SER A 132 -53.62 11.78 16.34
C SER A 132 -53.07 10.39 15.96
N ALA A 133 -53.62 9.74 14.92
CA ALA A 133 -53.21 8.41 14.46
C ALA A 133 -52.26 8.45 13.24
N GLU A 134 -51.77 9.63 12.85
CA GLU A 134 -50.89 9.82 11.69
C GLU A 134 -49.47 10.25 12.10
N LEU A 135 -48.45 9.56 11.57
CA LEU A 135 -47.05 10.01 11.58
C LEU A 135 -46.75 10.75 10.29
N ALA A 136 -46.46 12.04 10.38
CA ALA A 136 -46.10 12.88 9.25
C ALA A 136 -44.58 12.90 9.04
N VAL A 137 -44.13 12.58 7.82
CA VAL A 137 -42.75 12.81 7.35
C VAL A 137 -42.78 13.95 6.34
N GLN A 138 -42.12 15.06 6.68
CA GLN A 138 -42.16 16.28 5.89
C GLN A 138 -40.76 16.67 5.46
N GLY A 139 -40.48 16.61 4.16
CA GLY A 139 -39.21 17.06 3.58
C GLY A 139 -39.26 18.51 3.10
N GLY A 140 -38.14 19.23 3.15
CA GLY A 140 -38.01 20.53 2.49
C GLY A 140 -38.05 20.42 0.95
N ASP A 141 -37.58 19.29 0.44
CA ASP A 141 -37.61 18.87 -0.96
C ASP A 141 -37.81 17.33 -1.04
N VAL A 142 -37.72 16.75 -2.25
CA VAL A 142 -37.81 15.29 -2.45
C VAL A 142 -36.68 14.56 -1.72
N ALA A 143 -35.46 15.10 -1.74
CA ALA A 143 -34.29 14.49 -1.12
C ALA A 143 -34.43 14.41 0.40
N GLY A 144 -34.95 15.46 1.02
CA GLY A 144 -35.25 15.52 2.45
C GLY A 144 -36.40 14.60 2.83
N LEU A 145 -37.44 14.53 1.99
CA LEU A 145 -38.52 13.58 2.21
C LEU A 145 -38.00 12.14 2.21
N THR A 146 -37.17 11.78 1.22
CA THR A 146 -36.55 10.45 1.15
C THR A 146 -35.61 10.21 2.33
N ALA A 147 -34.78 11.18 2.72
CA ALA A 147 -33.87 11.05 3.85
C ALA A 147 -34.63 10.81 5.17
N GLY A 148 -35.73 11.53 5.40
CA GLY A 148 -36.58 11.32 6.56
C GLY A 148 -37.24 9.93 6.58
N MET A 149 -37.65 9.43 5.41
CA MET A 149 -38.21 8.08 5.28
C MET A 149 -37.17 6.98 5.49
N TYR A 150 -35.96 7.11 4.92
CA TYR A 150 -34.88 6.16 5.16
C TYR A 150 -34.40 6.20 6.62
N GLY A 151 -34.30 7.39 7.23
CA GLY A 151 -34.01 7.54 8.65
C GLY A 151 -35.05 6.86 9.53
N LEU A 152 -36.33 6.97 9.17
CA LEU A 152 -37.40 6.24 9.87
C LEU A 152 -37.29 4.73 9.68
N ALA A 153 -37.11 4.26 8.44
CA ALA A 153 -36.92 2.84 8.14
C ALA A 153 -35.77 2.24 8.94
N ASP A 154 -34.68 2.99 9.06
CA ASP A 154 -33.52 2.61 9.85
C ASP A 154 -33.83 2.51 11.35
N ARG A 155 -34.49 3.52 11.94
CA ARG A 155 -34.94 3.48 13.35
C ARG A 155 -35.85 2.28 13.63
N ILE A 156 -36.78 1.95 12.72
CA ILE A 156 -37.62 0.74 12.84
C ILE A 156 -36.75 -0.52 12.82
N ARG A 157 -35.81 -0.60 11.87
CA ARG A 157 -34.98 -1.79 11.64
C ARG A 157 -33.97 -2.03 12.77
N SER A 158 -33.38 -0.99 13.33
CA SER A 158 -32.48 -1.05 14.50
C SER A 158 -33.23 -1.18 15.82
N GLY A 159 -34.55 -1.00 15.82
CA GLY A 159 -35.36 -0.95 17.03
C GLY A 159 -35.06 0.24 17.92
N ALA A 160 -34.49 1.31 17.36
CA ALA A 160 -34.36 2.60 18.02
C ALA A 160 -35.73 3.26 18.23
N GLU A 161 -35.78 4.23 19.14
CA GLU A 161 -36.97 5.06 19.33
C GLU A 161 -37.29 5.85 18.04
N LEU A 162 -38.52 5.75 17.56
CA LEU A 162 -38.90 6.30 16.25
C LEU A 162 -38.95 7.82 16.23
N LEU A 163 -39.51 8.41 17.29
CA LEU A 163 -39.61 9.85 17.45
C LEU A 163 -39.39 10.21 18.92
N PRO A 164 -38.12 10.36 19.35
CA PRO A 164 -37.81 10.90 20.66
C PRO A 164 -38.51 12.24 20.88
N ALA A 165 -38.92 12.54 22.11
CA ALA A 165 -39.62 13.79 22.42
C ALA A 165 -38.84 15.06 22.01
N ALA A 166 -37.51 14.99 22.00
CA ALA A 166 -36.62 16.07 21.56
C ALA A 166 -36.59 16.27 20.03
N ASP A 167 -37.00 15.27 19.26
CA ASP A 167 -37.01 15.28 17.79
C ASP A 167 -38.41 15.61 17.23
N ALA A 168 -39.46 15.45 18.03
CA ALA A 168 -40.84 15.72 17.62
C ALA A 168 -41.01 17.18 17.15
N GLY A 169 -41.34 17.38 15.88
CA GLY A 169 -41.51 18.69 15.27
C GLY A 169 -40.21 19.45 14.98
N ARG A 170 -39.03 18.88 15.31
CA ARG A 170 -37.72 19.46 15.02
C ARG A 170 -37.34 19.24 13.55
N VAL A 171 -36.74 20.25 12.93
CA VAL A 171 -36.13 20.12 11.61
C VAL A 171 -34.75 19.45 11.77
N VAL A 172 -34.58 18.32 11.11
CA VAL A 172 -33.33 17.57 11.00
C VAL A 172 -32.65 18.00 9.71
N ILE A 173 -31.35 18.30 9.80
CA ILE A 173 -30.51 18.75 8.69
C ILE A 173 -29.22 17.91 8.74
N PRO A 174 -28.73 17.36 7.62
CA PRO A 174 -27.45 16.67 7.62
C PRO A 174 -26.30 17.64 7.87
N GLN A 175 -25.27 17.21 8.61
CA GLN A 175 -24.09 18.04 8.83
C GLN A 175 -23.24 18.20 7.56
N LEU A 176 -23.07 17.14 6.77
CA LEU A 176 -22.25 17.13 5.55
C LEU A 176 -23.11 16.96 4.31
N GLY A 177 -22.90 17.77 3.28
CA GLY A 177 -23.70 17.81 2.05
C GLY A 177 -23.28 16.79 0.98
N LEU A 178 -22.04 16.31 1.01
CA LEU A 178 -21.51 15.32 0.05
C LEU A 178 -21.06 14.06 0.78
N ARG A 179 -21.70 12.92 0.51
CA ARG A 179 -21.46 11.65 1.20
C ARG A 179 -21.31 10.56 0.14
N LEU A 180 -20.06 10.34 -0.26
CA LEU A 180 -19.68 9.45 -1.37
C LEU A 180 -19.35 8.04 -0.88
N THR A 181 -19.65 7.04 -1.71
CA THR A 181 -19.00 5.72 -1.67
C THR A 181 -18.21 5.47 -2.95
N ASP A 182 -17.31 4.48 -2.95
CA ASP A 182 -16.96 3.74 -4.17
C ASP A 182 -18.16 2.92 -4.69
N ALA A 183 -17.97 2.10 -5.72
CA ALA A 183 -19.02 1.27 -6.31
C ALA A 183 -19.13 -0.15 -5.68
N GLY A 184 -18.57 -0.35 -4.48
CA GLY A 184 -18.59 -1.65 -3.82
C GLY A 184 -17.96 -2.76 -4.67
N SER A 185 -18.55 -3.95 -4.68
CA SER A 185 -18.08 -5.09 -5.49
C SER A 185 -18.80 -5.27 -6.84
N VAL A 186 -19.45 -4.23 -7.35
CA VAL A 186 -20.19 -4.28 -8.62
C VAL A 186 -19.30 -4.79 -9.76
N GLY A 187 -19.85 -5.70 -10.57
CA GLY A 187 -19.17 -6.32 -11.72
C GLY A 187 -18.09 -7.34 -11.37
N ARG A 188 -17.89 -7.61 -10.08
CA ARG A 188 -16.93 -8.60 -9.57
C ARG A 188 -17.69 -9.82 -9.07
N GLU A 189 -17.39 -10.95 -9.68
CA GLU A 189 -17.94 -12.25 -9.28
C GLU A 189 -16.93 -13.00 -8.40
N PRO A 190 -17.41 -13.82 -7.46
CA PRO A 190 -16.54 -14.75 -6.74
C PRO A 190 -15.85 -15.69 -7.73
N ASP A 191 -14.52 -15.75 -7.69
CA ASP A 191 -13.71 -16.66 -8.51
C ASP A 191 -12.82 -17.54 -7.61
N PRO A 192 -13.33 -18.69 -7.14
CA PRO A 192 -12.59 -19.56 -6.25
C PRO A 192 -11.21 -19.99 -6.78
N ALA A 193 -11.05 -20.10 -8.10
CA ALA A 193 -9.79 -20.51 -8.70
C ALA A 193 -8.73 -19.40 -8.63
N ALA A 194 -9.13 -18.15 -8.89
CA ALA A 194 -8.25 -16.99 -8.77
C ALA A 194 -7.82 -16.77 -7.31
N PHE A 195 -8.76 -16.83 -6.36
CA PHE A 195 -8.43 -16.67 -4.93
C PHE A 195 -7.59 -17.83 -4.38
N ALA A 196 -7.80 -19.07 -4.85
CA ALA A 196 -6.99 -20.21 -4.43
C ALA A 196 -5.53 -20.12 -4.89
N ALA A 197 -5.23 -19.38 -5.96
CA ALA A 197 -3.85 -19.13 -6.40
C ALA A 197 -3.10 -18.22 -5.42
N GLY A 198 -3.79 -17.24 -4.83
CA GLY A 198 -3.29 -16.38 -3.75
C GLY A 198 -2.13 -15.46 -4.16
N ASP A 199 -1.95 -15.20 -5.45
CA ASP A 199 -0.83 -14.44 -6.00
C ASP A 199 -1.24 -13.19 -6.82
N ASP A 200 -2.55 -12.92 -6.93
CA ASP A 200 -3.09 -11.73 -7.60
C ASP A 200 -3.16 -10.52 -6.65
N TYR A 201 -2.03 -9.84 -6.52
CA TYR A 201 -1.90 -8.57 -5.80
C TYR A 201 -2.24 -7.34 -6.68
N GLY A 202 -2.99 -7.52 -7.76
CA GLY A 202 -3.41 -6.43 -8.66
C GLY A 202 -4.32 -5.41 -7.96
N LEU A 203 -4.14 -4.14 -8.30
CA LEU A 203 -4.86 -2.99 -7.70
C LEU A 203 -5.94 -2.42 -8.63
N ASN A 204 -6.29 -3.16 -9.68
CA ASN A 204 -7.30 -2.73 -10.62
C ASN A 204 -8.70 -2.79 -9.98
N THR A 205 -9.34 -1.63 -9.83
CA THR A 205 -10.67 -1.47 -9.24
C THR A 205 -11.78 -1.39 -10.29
N ASP A 206 -11.55 -1.77 -11.53
CA ASP A 206 -12.58 -1.73 -12.57
C ASP A 206 -13.84 -2.55 -12.20
N VAL A 207 -14.99 -2.07 -12.65
CA VAL A 207 -16.33 -2.61 -12.34
C VAL A 207 -17.10 -3.06 -13.58
N VAL A 208 -16.52 -2.93 -14.78
CA VAL A 208 -17.19 -3.24 -16.06
C VAL A 208 -16.45 -4.26 -16.92
N GLY A 209 -15.21 -4.58 -16.57
CA GLY A 209 -14.23 -5.33 -17.35
C GLY A 209 -14.64 -6.76 -17.58
N SER A 210 -15.42 -7.35 -16.67
CA SER A 210 -16.02 -8.68 -16.85
C SER A 210 -17.03 -8.73 -18.01
N ALA A 211 -17.48 -7.59 -18.52
CA ALA A 211 -18.33 -7.49 -19.70
C ALA A 211 -17.60 -7.05 -20.96
N VAL A 212 -16.32 -6.65 -20.87
CA VAL A 212 -15.57 -6.13 -22.02
C VAL A 212 -15.11 -7.28 -22.90
N LEU A 213 -15.36 -7.15 -24.21
CA LEU A 213 -14.95 -8.12 -25.23
C LEU A 213 -13.78 -7.56 -26.05
N PRO A 214 -12.85 -8.44 -26.49
CA PRO A 214 -11.70 -8.01 -27.30
C PRO A 214 -12.11 -7.51 -28.69
N ASP A 215 -13.27 -7.93 -29.20
CA ASP A 215 -13.81 -7.64 -30.53
C ASP A 215 -15.30 -7.26 -30.45
N ALA A 216 -15.87 -6.78 -31.57
CA ALA A 216 -17.30 -6.53 -31.72
C ALA A 216 -18.14 -7.76 -31.27
N PRO A 217 -19.21 -7.58 -30.47
CA PRO A 217 -19.93 -6.32 -30.17
C PRO A 217 -19.30 -5.46 -29.06
N TRP A 218 -18.06 -5.73 -28.64
CA TRP A 218 -17.25 -5.00 -27.65
C TRP A 218 -17.71 -5.11 -26.20
N VAL A 219 -19.00 -5.39 -25.98
CA VAL A 219 -19.60 -5.59 -24.66
C VAL A 219 -20.51 -6.83 -24.67
N ASP A 220 -20.41 -7.67 -23.65
CA ASP A 220 -21.32 -8.78 -23.40
C ASP A 220 -22.60 -8.28 -22.73
N ALA A 221 -23.71 -8.28 -23.48
CA ALA A 221 -25.01 -7.83 -22.99
C ALA A 221 -25.51 -8.59 -21.75
N ALA A 222 -25.18 -9.89 -21.62
CA ALA A 222 -25.57 -10.67 -20.45
C ALA A 222 -24.77 -10.25 -19.21
N ALA A 223 -23.47 -9.95 -19.38
CA ALA A 223 -22.65 -9.39 -18.32
C ALA A 223 -23.11 -7.99 -17.90
N VAL A 224 -23.45 -7.13 -18.87
CA VAL A 224 -24.02 -5.79 -18.60
C VAL A 224 -25.31 -5.90 -17.77
N ALA A 225 -26.22 -6.81 -18.12
CA ALA A 225 -27.47 -6.99 -17.37
C ALA A 225 -27.22 -7.46 -15.92
N ARG A 226 -26.19 -8.29 -15.69
CA ARG A 226 -25.78 -8.68 -14.33
C ARG A 226 -25.19 -7.48 -13.57
N ILE A 227 -24.31 -6.71 -14.21
CA ILE A 227 -23.72 -5.50 -13.62
C ILE A 227 -24.81 -4.48 -13.28
N ASP A 228 -25.80 -4.27 -14.16
CA ASP A 228 -26.93 -3.38 -13.91
C ASP A 228 -27.70 -3.78 -12.63
N ALA A 229 -28.05 -5.07 -12.49
CA ALA A 229 -28.74 -5.55 -11.30
C ALA A 229 -27.92 -5.33 -10.02
N GLN A 230 -26.61 -5.57 -10.08
CA GLN A 230 -25.69 -5.37 -8.96
C GLN A 230 -25.54 -3.89 -8.60
N PHE A 231 -25.37 -3.03 -9.61
CA PHE A 231 -25.24 -1.59 -9.42
C PHE A 231 -26.51 -1.01 -8.80
N ARG A 232 -27.69 -1.46 -9.27
CA ARG A 232 -28.98 -1.06 -8.68
C ARG A 232 -29.10 -1.46 -7.21
N GLN A 233 -28.73 -2.70 -6.89
CA GLN A 233 -28.72 -3.19 -5.51
C GLN A 233 -27.78 -2.35 -4.63
N PHE A 234 -26.58 -2.05 -5.12
CA PHE A 234 -25.59 -1.25 -4.41
C PHE A 234 -26.07 0.18 -4.17
N VAL A 235 -26.56 0.87 -5.20
CA VAL A 235 -27.12 2.23 -5.07
C VAL A 235 -28.24 2.26 -4.04
N ASP A 236 -29.18 1.31 -4.10
CA ASP A 236 -30.31 1.26 -3.17
C ASP A 236 -29.87 1.03 -1.72
N HIS A 237 -28.84 0.20 -1.53
CA HIS A 237 -28.22 -0.04 -0.23
C HIS A 237 -27.49 1.22 0.30
N SER A 238 -26.69 1.88 -0.54
CA SER A 238 -25.94 3.10 -0.18
C SER A 238 -26.86 4.26 0.19
N VAL A 239 -27.94 4.49 -0.59
CA VAL A 239 -28.95 5.51 -0.27
C VAL A 239 -29.62 5.22 1.08
N ALA A 240 -29.98 3.96 1.34
CA ALA A 240 -30.60 3.57 2.61
C ALA A 240 -29.67 3.76 3.83
N GLN A 241 -28.34 3.78 3.61
CA GLN A 241 -27.36 4.09 4.66
C GLN A 241 -27.10 5.60 4.82
N GLY A 242 -27.55 6.43 3.88
CA GLY A 242 -27.47 7.89 3.92
C GLY A 242 -26.48 8.51 2.94
N PHE A 243 -25.88 7.72 2.04
CA PHE A 243 -24.97 8.23 1.01
C PHE A 243 -25.76 8.87 -0.15
N ASN A 244 -25.21 9.94 -0.72
CA ASN A 244 -25.83 10.71 -1.81
C ASN A 244 -24.86 10.98 -2.97
N GLY A 245 -23.73 10.27 -3.01
CA GLY A 245 -22.81 10.25 -4.13
C GLY A 245 -22.15 8.88 -4.30
N ILE A 246 -21.73 8.58 -5.52
CA ILE A 246 -21.01 7.36 -5.89
C ILE A 246 -19.86 7.69 -6.84
N VAL A 247 -18.73 7.01 -6.64
CA VAL A 247 -17.55 7.09 -7.49
C VAL A 247 -17.43 5.79 -8.29
N VAL A 248 -17.36 5.90 -9.62
CA VAL A 248 -17.27 4.77 -10.56
C VAL A 248 -16.01 4.91 -11.42
N PRO A 249 -15.15 3.90 -11.54
CA PRO A 249 -13.96 3.97 -12.39
C PRO A 249 -14.26 4.18 -13.88
N GLY A 250 -13.42 4.97 -14.55
CA GLY A 250 -13.33 5.09 -16.00
C GLY A 250 -13.31 6.54 -16.50
N PHE A 251 -12.69 6.74 -17.67
CA PHE A 251 -12.70 8.02 -18.40
C PHE A 251 -12.48 7.79 -19.89
N LEU A 252 -11.27 7.37 -20.30
CA LEU A 252 -10.90 7.20 -21.72
C LEU A 252 -11.71 6.09 -22.40
N GLU A 253 -12.17 5.11 -21.63
CA GLU A 253 -13.02 4.01 -22.07
C GLU A 253 -14.34 4.47 -22.67
N TYR A 254 -14.74 5.73 -22.42
CA TYR A 254 -16.01 6.32 -22.82
C TYR A 254 -15.85 7.49 -23.82
N VAL A 255 -14.63 7.74 -24.34
CA VAL A 255 -14.32 8.90 -25.17
C VAL A 255 -13.74 8.48 -26.52
N THR A 256 -14.17 9.14 -27.59
CA THR A 256 -13.72 8.88 -28.98
C THR A 256 -12.78 9.96 -29.53
N PHE A 257 -12.65 11.11 -28.85
CA PHE A 257 -11.90 12.28 -29.33
C PHE A 257 -12.36 12.78 -30.70
N ALA A 258 -13.65 12.63 -31.03
CA ALA A 258 -14.20 12.94 -32.35
C ALA A 258 -14.14 14.44 -32.71
N LYS A 259 -13.89 15.32 -31.75
CA LYS A 259 -13.72 16.78 -31.96
C LYS A 259 -12.25 17.23 -31.99
N VAL A 260 -11.30 16.29 -31.94
CA VAL A 260 -9.87 16.61 -32.05
C VAL A 260 -9.43 16.57 -33.52
N GLY A 261 -8.88 17.67 -34.03
CA GLY A 261 -8.40 17.77 -35.41
C GLY A 261 -9.54 17.58 -36.41
N ASP A 262 -9.41 16.60 -37.31
CA ASP A 262 -10.43 16.20 -38.29
C ASP A 262 -11.42 15.13 -37.76
N GLY A 263 -11.38 14.87 -36.45
CA GLY A 263 -12.14 13.83 -35.76
C GLY A 263 -11.57 12.42 -35.91
N ARG A 264 -10.41 12.27 -36.56
CA ARG A 264 -9.68 11.00 -36.72
C ARG A 264 -8.19 11.12 -36.39
N ALA A 265 -7.80 12.24 -35.80
CA ALA A 265 -6.41 12.56 -35.54
C ALA A 265 -5.80 11.71 -34.41
N VAL A 266 -6.61 11.42 -33.38
CA VAL A 266 -6.25 10.53 -32.26
C VAL A 266 -6.45 9.07 -32.64
N TYR A 267 -7.69 8.70 -32.99
CA TYR A 267 -8.06 7.36 -33.44
C TYR A 267 -8.31 7.35 -34.96
N PRO A 268 -7.45 6.69 -35.77
CA PRO A 268 -7.60 6.64 -37.22
C PRO A 268 -8.85 5.85 -37.67
N PRO A 269 -9.27 5.95 -38.95
CA PRO A 269 -10.38 5.15 -39.46
C PRO A 269 -10.18 3.65 -39.22
N GLY A 270 -11.20 2.99 -38.65
CA GLY A 270 -11.18 1.56 -38.34
C GLY A 270 -10.48 1.20 -37.02
N ASP A 271 -10.04 2.21 -36.24
CA ASP A 271 -9.50 1.96 -34.91
C ASP A 271 -10.61 1.47 -33.96
N PRO A 272 -10.42 0.32 -33.29
CA PRO A 272 -11.44 -0.29 -32.43
C PRO A 272 -11.83 0.56 -31.22
N HIS A 273 -10.98 1.51 -30.79
CA HIS A 273 -11.27 2.38 -29.63
C HIS A 273 -12.57 3.18 -29.81
N VAL A 274 -12.86 3.65 -31.02
CA VAL A 274 -14.06 4.46 -31.30
C VAL A 274 -15.33 3.63 -31.16
N ASP A 275 -15.36 2.44 -31.77
CA ASP A 275 -16.53 1.56 -31.72
C ASP A 275 -16.72 0.95 -30.32
N ARG A 276 -15.62 0.62 -29.64
CA ARG A 276 -15.64 0.18 -28.24
C ARG A 276 -16.17 1.28 -27.31
N ALA A 277 -15.67 2.51 -27.38
CA ALA A 277 -16.13 3.60 -26.52
C ALA A 277 -17.63 3.89 -26.71
N ARG A 278 -18.12 3.86 -27.95
CA ARG A 278 -19.56 3.98 -28.24
C ARG A 278 -20.38 2.84 -27.64
N ALA A 279 -19.88 1.59 -27.74
CA ALA A 279 -20.52 0.43 -27.14
C ALA A 279 -20.54 0.53 -25.60
N MET A 280 -19.45 0.98 -24.99
CA MET A 280 -19.34 1.23 -23.55
C MET A 280 -20.34 2.29 -23.07
N VAL A 281 -20.42 3.44 -23.75
CA VAL A 281 -21.41 4.50 -23.44
C VAL A 281 -22.84 3.96 -23.57
N ALA A 282 -23.14 3.25 -24.65
CA ALA A 282 -24.48 2.70 -24.89
C ALA A 282 -24.89 1.65 -23.84
N ALA A 283 -23.95 0.81 -23.40
CA ALA A 283 -24.20 -0.25 -22.44
C ALA A 283 -24.27 0.26 -20.99
N PHE A 284 -23.31 1.09 -20.57
CA PHE A 284 -23.13 1.46 -19.16
C PHE A 284 -23.68 2.84 -18.80
N GLY A 285 -23.89 3.75 -19.77
CA GLY A 285 -24.58 5.01 -19.52
C GLY A 285 -25.94 4.83 -18.83
N PRO A 286 -26.84 3.94 -19.32
CA PRO A 286 -28.10 3.65 -18.65
C PRO A 286 -27.96 3.00 -17.26
N VAL A 287 -26.91 2.21 -17.04
CA VAL A 287 -26.63 1.56 -15.75
C VAL A 287 -26.29 2.61 -14.71
N PHE A 288 -25.29 3.45 -15.00
CA PHE A 288 -24.83 4.47 -14.05
C PHE A 288 -25.86 5.57 -13.81
N ARG A 289 -26.66 5.93 -14.83
CA ARG A 289 -27.75 6.90 -14.70
C ARG A 289 -28.76 6.52 -13.60
N TYR A 290 -28.90 5.24 -13.25
CA TYR A 290 -29.78 4.84 -12.16
C TYR A 290 -29.42 5.50 -10.82
N ALA A 291 -28.14 5.78 -10.56
CA ALA A 291 -27.73 6.52 -9.38
C ALA A 291 -28.37 7.92 -9.35
N GLU A 292 -28.29 8.65 -10.46
CA GLU A 292 -28.94 9.96 -10.61
C GLU A 292 -30.47 9.86 -10.51
N ASP A 293 -31.08 8.83 -11.10
CA ASP A 293 -32.52 8.58 -10.96
C ASP A 293 -32.91 8.45 -9.47
N MET A 294 -32.02 7.90 -8.64
CA MET A 294 -32.19 7.75 -7.19
C MET A 294 -31.71 8.95 -6.36
N GLY A 295 -31.21 10.01 -6.99
CA GLY A 295 -30.72 11.21 -6.31
C GLY A 295 -29.31 11.07 -5.75
N VAL A 296 -28.53 10.14 -6.30
CA VAL A 296 -27.12 9.91 -5.97
C VAL A 296 -26.25 10.52 -7.06
N ARG A 297 -25.41 11.47 -6.69
CA ARG A 297 -24.47 12.11 -7.62
C ARG A 297 -23.44 11.12 -8.15
N VAL A 298 -23.10 11.20 -9.44
CA VAL A 298 -22.18 10.27 -10.10
C VAL A 298 -20.88 10.96 -10.45
N PHE A 299 -19.76 10.46 -9.90
CA PHE A 299 -18.42 10.89 -10.25
C PHE A 299 -17.65 9.76 -10.92
N LEU A 300 -17.06 10.04 -12.08
CA LEU A 300 -16.17 9.08 -12.73
C LEU A 300 -14.74 9.22 -12.20
N LEU A 301 -14.03 8.13 -11.94
CA LEU A 301 -12.66 8.13 -11.39
C LEU A 301 -11.63 7.77 -12.46
N THR A 302 -10.56 8.56 -12.56
CA THR A 302 -9.43 8.24 -13.46
C THR A 302 -8.08 8.59 -12.84
N ASP A 303 -7.07 7.79 -13.20
CA ASP A 303 -5.67 8.00 -12.86
C ASP A 303 -4.98 8.78 -13.97
N MET A 304 -4.66 10.05 -13.70
CA MET A 304 -4.00 10.93 -14.65
C MET A 304 -2.47 10.80 -14.53
N LEU A 305 -1.73 10.61 -15.63
CA LEU A 305 -2.16 10.78 -17.02
C LEU A 305 -2.67 9.46 -17.64
N ALA A 306 -3.97 9.35 -17.89
CA ALA A 306 -4.56 8.23 -18.60
C ALA A 306 -4.22 8.31 -20.11
N VAL A 307 -3.88 7.19 -20.72
CA VAL A 307 -3.42 7.09 -22.11
C VAL A 307 -3.87 5.80 -22.80
N SER A 308 -3.87 5.83 -24.13
CA SER A 308 -3.92 4.67 -25.03
C SER A 308 -2.79 4.79 -26.06
N PRO A 309 -2.32 3.70 -26.69
CA PRO A 309 -1.23 3.78 -27.68
C PRO A 309 -1.48 4.78 -28.83
N PRO A 310 -2.69 4.88 -29.42
CA PRO A 310 -2.96 5.90 -30.45
C PRO A 310 -2.92 7.33 -29.89
N LEU A 311 -3.42 7.55 -28.67
CA LEU A 311 -3.39 8.85 -28.00
C LEU A 311 -1.96 9.28 -27.69
N GLU A 312 -1.11 8.39 -27.16
CA GLU A 312 0.31 8.69 -26.94
C GLU A 312 1.02 9.04 -28.25
N ALA A 313 0.76 8.26 -29.31
CA ALA A 313 1.34 8.53 -30.63
C ALA A 313 0.90 9.90 -31.18
N TYR A 314 -0.36 10.29 -30.96
CA TYR A 314 -0.87 11.61 -31.33
C TYR A 314 -0.19 12.74 -30.54
N LEU A 315 -0.10 12.61 -29.21
CA LEU A 315 0.55 13.59 -28.33
C LEU A 315 2.05 13.72 -28.65
N ALA A 316 2.74 12.62 -28.94
CA ALA A 316 4.12 12.62 -29.38
C ALA A 316 4.32 13.43 -30.67
N ARG A 317 3.40 13.32 -31.65
CA ARG A 317 3.47 14.07 -32.90
C ARG A 317 3.13 15.55 -32.76
N THR A 318 2.15 15.89 -31.91
CA THR A 318 1.57 17.25 -31.87
C THR A 318 2.14 18.13 -30.75
N VAL A 319 2.44 17.52 -29.60
CA VAL A 319 3.01 18.20 -28.43
C VAL A 319 4.52 17.97 -28.35
N GLY A 320 5.01 16.81 -28.79
CA GLY A 320 6.41 16.39 -28.70
C GLY A 320 6.70 15.39 -27.58
N GLY A 321 5.65 14.87 -26.92
CA GLY A 321 5.75 13.89 -25.84
C GLY A 321 4.62 14.04 -24.83
N LEU A 322 4.84 13.54 -23.61
CA LEU A 322 3.92 13.64 -22.47
C LEU A 322 4.34 14.78 -21.53
N ASP A 323 4.63 15.97 -22.07
CA ASP A 323 4.93 17.14 -21.25
C ASP A 323 3.63 17.69 -20.63
N THR A 324 3.38 17.29 -19.39
CA THR A 324 2.16 17.65 -18.64
C THR A 324 2.14 19.10 -18.17
N ALA A 325 3.21 19.88 -18.36
CA ALA A 325 3.19 21.32 -18.16
C ALA A 325 2.71 22.08 -19.41
N ASP A 326 2.73 21.45 -20.60
CA ASP A 326 2.30 22.08 -21.85
C ASP A 326 0.76 22.11 -21.98
N PRO A 327 0.12 23.29 -22.06
CA PRO A 327 -1.33 23.40 -22.22
C PRO A 327 -1.88 22.72 -23.49
N ARG A 328 -1.06 22.53 -24.54
CA ARG A 328 -1.48 21.84 -25.77
C ARG A 328 -1.84 20.38 -25.53
N LEU A 329 -1.18 19.72 -24.56
CA LEU A 329 -1.55 18.37 -24.14
C LEU A 329 -2.94 18.39 -23.51
N TRP A 330 -3.17 19.30 -22.56
CA TRP A 330 -4.44 19.38 -21.84
C TRP A 330 -5.62 19.78 -22.72
N ALA A 331 -5.41 20.57 -23.77
CA ALA A 331 -6.45 20.89 -24.76
C ALA A 331 -7.09 19.63 -25.38
N VAL A 332 -6.32 18.53 -25.55
CA VAL A 332 -6.86 17.25 -26.03
C VAL A 332 -7.78 16.62 -24.99
N TYR A 333 -7.38 16.64 -23.72
CA TYR A 333 -8.16 16.12 -22.60
C TYR A 333 -9.40 16.97 -22.30
N GLN A 334 -9.37 18.28 -22.52
CA GLN A 334 -10.56 19.15 -22.45
C GLN A 334 -11.62 18.71 -23.46
N VAL A 335 -11.20 18.41 -24.70
CA VAL A 335 -12.12 17.88 -25.72
C VAL A 335 -12.70 16.53 -25.30
N GLY A 336 -11.88 15.63 -24.78
CA GLY A 336 -12.35 14.32 -24.29
C GLY A 336 -13.31 14.43 -23.10
N LEU A 337 -13.01 15.32 -22.15
CA LEU A 337 -13.87 15.58 -20.98
C LEU A 337 -15.20 16.23 -21.38
N ALA A 338 -15.18 17.19 -22.32
CA ALA A 338 -16.40 17.76 -22.87
C ALA A 338 -17.25 16.70 -23.58
N GLU A 339 -16.63 15.81 -24.37
CA GLU A 339 -17.31 14.70 -25.02
C GLU A 339 -17.94 13.72 -24.01
N LEU A 340 -17.24 13.42 -22.91
CA LEU A 340 -17.78 12.60 -21.83
C LEU A 340 -19.05 13.23 -21.22
N PHE A 341 -19.01 14.51 -20.87
CA PHE A 341 -20.17 15.20 -20.29
C PHE A 341 -21.33 15.37 -21.29
N GLU A 342 -21.03 15.50 -22.59
CA GLU A 342 -22.07 15.53 -23.63
C GLU A 342 -22.74 14.17 -23.83
N SER A 343 -21.96 13.08 -23.80
CA SER A 343 -22.46 11.71 -24.01
C SER A 343 -23.14 11.12 -22.78
N MET A 344 -22.71 11.53 -21.58
CA MET A 344 -23.27 11.12 -20.29
C MET A 344 -23.61 12.34 -19.41
N PRO A 345 -24.65 13.12 -19.75
CA PRO A 345 -24.96 14.38 -19.05
C PRO A 345 -25.39 14.23 -17.58
N PHE A 346 -25.74 13.01 -17.17
CA PHE A 346 -26.08 12.66 -15.79
C PHE A 346 -24.85 12.57 -14.87
N VAL A 347 -23.63 12.49 -15.41
CA VAL A 347 -22.39 12.49 -14.61
C VAL A 347 -22.21 13.89 -14.02
N ASP A 348 -22.03 13.98 -12.70
CA ASP A 348 -21.86 15.24 -11.96
C ASP A 348 -20.42 15.77 -11.99
N GLY A 349 -19.45 14.90 -12.22
CA GLY A 349 -18.06 15.31 -12.24
C GLY A 349 -17.06 14.19 -12.49
N LEU A 350 -15.79 14.57 -12.39
CA LEU A 350 -14.64 13.67 -12.53
C LEU A 350 -13.80 13.72 -11.24
N MET A 351 -13.54 12.57 -10.65
CA MET A 351 -12.53 12.37 -9.62
C MET A 351 -11.20 12.01 -10.29
N VAL A 352 -10.14 12.75 -9.95
CA VAL A 352 -8.81 12.54 -10.52
C VAL A 352 -7.80 12.26 -9.43
N ARG A 353 -7.00 11.21 -9.64
CA ARG A 353 -5.78 10.93 -8.87
C ARG A 353 -4.57 11.09 -9.79
N VAL A 354 -3.44 11.50 -9.22
CA VAL A 354 -2.13 11.50 -9.88
C VAL A 354 -1.12 10.78 -9.00
N GLY A 355 -0.04 10.26 -9.57
CA GLY A 355 1.03 9.63 -8.79
C GLY A 355 0.84 8.14 -8.50
N GLU A 356 -0.20 7.52 -9.05
CA GLU A 356 -0.32 6.05 -9.14
C GLU A 356 -0.50 5.63 -10.60
N GLY A 357 0.06 4.48 -10.96
CA GLY A 357 0.00 3.92 -12.30
C GLY A 357 0.99 2.76 -12.50
N GLY A 358 1.03 2.23 -13.72
CA GLY A 358 1.82 1.04 -14.06
C GLY A 358 0.99 -0.24 -14.15
N GLU A 359 1.67 -1.36 -14.37
CA GLU A 359 1.05 -2.65 -14.72
C GLU A 359 0.09 -3.18 -13.65
N VAL A 360 0.30 -2.87 -12.37
CA VAL A 360 -0.60 -3.33 -11.27
C VAL A 360 -2.00 -2.72 -11.34
N TYR A 361 -2.19 -1.64 -12.10
CA TYR A 361 -3.49 -1.01 -12.36
C TYR A 361 -4.04 -1.34 -13.77
N ALA A 362 -3.33 -2.14 -14.58
CA ALA A 362 -3.74 -2.44 -15.94
C ALA A 362 -5.00 -3.34 -15.97
N GLY A 363 -5.90 -3.05 -16.91
CA GLY A 363 -7.09 -3.88 -17.18
C GLY A 363 -6.80 -4.99 -18.17
N SER A 364 -7.42 -6.15 -17.97
CA SER A 364 -7.47 -7.18 -19.01
C SER A 364 -8.56 -6.83 -20.03
N GLY A 365 -8.26 -7.05 -21.32
CA GLY A 365 -9.23 -6.85 -22.41
C GLY A 365 -9.14 -5.51 -23.15
N TRP A 366 -8.30 -4.56 -22.70
CA TRP A 366 -7.98 -3.34 -23.44
C TRP A 366 -6.56 -2.83 -23.15
N ASP A 367 -6.13 -1.81 -23.89
CA ASP A 367 -4.79 -1.20 -23.86
C ASP A 367 -4.76 0.22 -23.26
N TYR A 368 -5.81 0.61 -22.53
CA TYR A 368 -5.78 1.80 -21.68
C TYR A 368 -4.85 1.59 -20.48
N SER A 369 -4.06 2.61 -20.16
CA SER A 369 -3.17 2.59 -19.00
C SER A 369 -2.94 4.00 -18.46
N SER A 370 -2.30 4.13 -17.30
CA SER A 370 -1.90 5.43 -16.74
C SER A 370 -0.37 5.58 -16.74
N ARG A 371 0.10 6.84 -16.76
CA ARG A 371 1.51 7.22 -16.69
C ARG A 371 1.75 8.15 -15.50
N LEU A 372 2.84 7.90 -14.77
CA LEU A 372 3.36 8.77 -13.71
C LEU A 372 4.01 10.04 -14.32
N ALA A 373 3.21 10.88 -14.97
CA ALA A 373 3.68 12.03 -15.76
C ALA A 373 3.34 13.39 -15.11
N VAL A 374 2.35 13.46 -14.21
CA VAL A 374 1.98 14.69 -13.49
C VAL A 374 2.78 14.74 -12.18
N THR A 375 3.99 15.31 -12.23
CA THR A 375 4.98 15.19 -11.15
C THR A 375 5.52 16.54 -10.64
N THR A 376 5.02 17.65 -11.18
CA THR A 376 5.43 19.02 -10.79
C THR A 376 4.23 19.89 -10.43
N GLU A 377 4.46 20.96 -9.68
CA GLU A 377 3.45 21.99 -9.39
C GLU A 377 2.81 22.53 -10.67
N ALA A 378 3.63 22.88 -11.67
CA ALA A 378 3.15 23.42 -12.94
C ALA A 378 2.24 22.41 -13.67
N SER A 379 2.61 21.13 -13.67
CA SER A 379 1.80 20.06 -14.26
C SER A 379 0.45 19.90 -13.57
N VAL A 380 0.43 19.88 -12.22
CA VAL A 380 -0.83 19.77 -11.45
C VAL A 380 -1.74 20.97 -11.73
N ARG A 381 -1.20 22.19 -11.66
CA ARG A 381 -1.97 23.41 -11.93
C ARG A 381 -2.46 23.46 -13.38
N ALA A 382 -1.66 23.05 -14.36
CA ALA A 382 -2.06 23.00 -15.77
C ALA A 382 -3.22 22.01 -15.99
N MET A 383 -3.12 20.81 -15.40
CA MET A 383 -4.19 19.81 -15.40
C MET A 383 -5.47 20.37 -14.80
N LEU A 384 -5.41 20.86 -13.56
CA LEU A 384 -6.59 21.31 -12.84
C LEU A 384 -7.29 22.47 -13.57
N ARG A 385 -6.55 23.47 -14.08
CA ARG A 385 -7.16 24.56 -14.89
C ARG A 385 -7.94 24.00 -16.07
N ALA A 386 -7.32 23.13 -16.86
CA ALA A 386 -7.94 22.61 -18.06
C ALA A 386 -9.22 21.81 -17.76
N LEU A 387 -9.17 20.93 -16.74
CA LEU A 387 -10.31 20.12 -16.34
C LEU A 387 -11.43 20.98 -15.74
N LEU A 388 -11.10 21.96 -14.90
CA LEU A 388 -12.07 22.86 -14.27
C LEU A 388 -12.69 23.85 -15.27
N ASP A 389 -11.92 24.42 -16.19
CA ASP A 389 -12.45 25.28 -17.26
C ASP A 389 -13.52 24.54 -18.08
N THR A 390 -13.28 23.25 -18.34
CA THR A 390 -14.22 22.39 -19.08
C THR A 390 -15.43 22.06 -18.22
N ALA A 391 -15.21 21.53 -17.02
CA ALA A 391 -16.29 21.09 -16.12
C ALA A 391 -17.17 22.25 -15.65
N GLY A 392 -16.57 23.36 -15.23
CA GLY A 392 -17.28 24.55 -14.77
C GLY A 392 -18.15 25.19 -15.85
N SER A 393 -17.77 25.12 -17.14
CA SER A 393 -18.58 25.64 -18.24
C SER A 393 -19.95 24.95 -18.39
N VAL A 394 -20.08 23.73 -17.85
CA VAL A 394 -21.30 22.92 -17.85
C VAL A 394 -21.80 22.59 -16.43
N GLY A 395 -21.29 23.30 -15.42
CA GLY A 395 -21.70 23.16 -14.02
C GLY A 395 -21.35 21.83 -13.38
N LYS A 396 -20.27 21.18 -13.82
CA LYS A 396 -19.76 19.91 -13.31
C LYS A 396 -18.56 20.14 -12.38
N GLU A 397 -18.30 19.18 -11.50
CA GLU A 397 -17.27 19.29 -10.46
C GLU A 397 -16.03 18.44 -10.78
N ILE A 398 -14.86 18.88 -10.29
CA ILE A 398 -13.63 18.08 -10.29
C ILE A 398 -13.26 17.77 -8.85
N ILE A 399 -13.17 16.48 -8.52
CA ILE A 399 -12.65 16.02 -7.23
C ILE A 399 -11.18 15.65 -7.40
N PHE A 400 -10.27 16.48 -6.90
CA PHE A 400 -8.85 16.17 -6.92
C PHE A 400 -8.44 15.40 -5.66
N ARG A 401 -8.02 14.15 -5.84
CA ARG A 401 -7.44 13.35 -4.77
C ARG A 401 -6.00 13.76 -4.54
N THR A 402 -5.67 14.16 -3.31
CA THR A 402 -4.30 14.57 -2.96
C THR A 402 -3.34 13.40 -2.80
N TRP A 403 -3.84 12.15 -2.84
CA TRP A 403 -3.03 10.93 -2.76
C TRP A 403 -2.07 10.82 -3.94
N THR A 404 -0.91 11.46 -3.80
CA THR A 404 0.18 11.50 -4.76
C THR A 404 1.40 10.84 -4.12
N VAL A 405 1.79 9.64 -4.57
CA VAL A 405 2.87 8.88 -3.94
C VAL A 405 4.20 9.15 -4.65
N GLY A 406 5.15 9.77 -3.95
CA GLY A 406 6.61 9.54 -4.10
C GLY A 406 7.33 10.01 -5.37
N VAL A 407 6.65 10.52 -6.40
CA VAL A 407 7.32 10.92 -7.66
C VAL A 407 7.25 12.43 -7.88
N GLY A 408 8.43 13.07 -7.89
CA GLY A 408 8.59 14.49 -8.20
C GLY A 408 8.29 15.43 -7.03
N ALA A 409 8.15 16.72 -7.34
CA ALA A 409 7.99 17.80 -6.35
C ALA A 409 6.61 17.80 -5.66
N VAL A 410 5.70 16.92 -6.06
CA VAL A 410 4.33 16.81 -5.54
C VAL A 410 4.07 15.48 -4.82
N GLY A 411 5.09 14.64 -4.63
CA GLY A 411 4.97 13.28 -4.11
C GLY A 411 4.60 13.15 -2.62
N ASP A 412 4.47 14.27 -1.91
CA ASP A 412 4.07 14.35 -0.50
C ASP A 412 2.84 15.28 -0.29
N LEU A 413 2.12 15.62 -1.37
CA LEU A 413 0.95 16.51 -1.32
C LEU A 413 -0.12 16.03 -0.33
N HIS A 414 -0.23 14.71 -0.15
CA HIS A 414 -1.18 14.09 0.77
C HIS A 414 -0.75 14.14 2.24
N THR A 415 0.52 14.40 2.57
CA THR A 415 1.01 14.40 3.97
C THR A 415 1.63 15.73 4.38
N ASN A 416 1.97 16.61 3.46
CA ASN A 416 2.72 17.83 3.76
C ASN A 416 1.88 19.10 3.50
N PRO A 417 1.50 19.85 4.56
CA PRO A 417 0.77 21.12 4.42
C PRO A 417 1.52 22.20 3.62
N GLU A 418 2.86 22.21 3.64
CA GLU A 418 3.65 23.17 2.86
C GLU A 418 3.57 22.85 1.36
N SER A 419 3.76 21.58 1.00
CA SER A 419 3.55 21.11 -0.38
C SER A 419 2.12 21.36 -0.85
N TYR A 420 1.13 21.13 0.01
CA TYR A 420 -0.27 21.48 -0.25
C TYR A 420 -0.44 22.96 -0.59
N ALA A 421 0.06 23.85 0.28
CA ALA A 421 -0.04 25.29 0.08
C ALA A 421 0.74 25.76 -1.16
N GLN A 422 1.88 25.17 -1.46
CA GLN A 422 2.64 25.48 -2.66
C GLN A 422 1.87 25.11 -3.93
N VAL A 423 1.35 23.88 -4.00
CA VAL A 423 0.72 23.36 -5.22
C VAL A 423 -0.67 23.94 -5.45
N LEU A 424 -1.48 24.07 -4.39
CA LEU A 424 -2.90 24.45 -4.50
C LEU A 424 -3.20 25.85 -3.92
N GLY A 425 -2.26 26.48 -3.21
CA GLY A 425 -2.46 27.83 -2.68
C GLY A 425 -2.74 28.85 -3.77
N GLY A 426 -3.72 29.74 -3.53
CA GLY A 426 -4.17 30.75 -4.48
C GLY A 426 -4.83 30.20 -5.74
N PHE A 427 -5.14 28.90 -5.77
CA PHE A 427 -5.89 28.27 -6.85
C PHE A 427 -7.35 28.14 -6.43
N ASP A 428 -8.18 29.13 -6.74
CA ASP A 428 -9.56 29.17 -6.28
C ASP A 428 -10.53 28.91 -7.45
N ASP A 429 -11.32 27.83 -7.36
CA ASP A 429 -12.41 27.52 -8.28
C ASP A 429 -13.57 26.88 -7.48
N PRO A 430 -14.82 27.34 -7.65
CA PRO A 430 -15.96 26.80 -6.90
C PRO A 430 -16.31 25.34 -7.26
N HIS A 431 -15.88 24.85 -8.43
CA HIS A 431 -16.10 23.48 -8.89
C HIS A 431 -14.97 22.51 -8.46
N LEU A 432 -13.94 23.00 -7.76
CA LEU A 432 -12.87 22.15 -7.23
C LEU A 432 -13.21 21.67 -5.81
N ILE A 433 -13.22 20.35 -5.65
CA ILE A 433 -13.27 19.67 -4.36
C ILE A 433 -11.96 18.93 -4.17
N VAL A 434 -11.34 19.06 -2.99
CA VAL A 434 -10.10 18.35 -2.68
C VAL A 434 -10.36 17.22 -1.70
N SER A 435 -9.96 16.01 -2.10
CA SER A 435 -10.17 14.76 -1.37
C SER A 435 -8.87 14.29 -0.72
N THR A 436 -8.90 14.02 0.59
CA THR A 436 -7.72 13.59 1.34
C THR A 436 -8.06 12.57 2.41
N LYS A 437 -7.23 11.51 2.54
CA LYS A 437 -7.34 10.48 3.58
C LYS A 437 -7.29 11.09 4.98
N TYR A 438 -8.09 10.56 5.90
CA TYR A 438 -8.13 11.03 7.29
C TYR A 438 -6.80 10.82 8.04
N THR A 439 -5.96 9.88 7.59
CA THR A 439 -4.62 9.59 8.12
C THR A 439 -3.53 10.33 7.37
N LEU A 440 -2.45 10.66 8.06
CA LEU A 440 -1.20 11.14 7.47
C LEU A 440 -0.45 9.98 6.78
N GLY A 441 -0.94 9.56 5.62
CA GLY A 441 -0.44 8.39 4.89
C GLY A 441 -1.57 7.43 4.49
N ASP A 442 -1.26 6.15 4.37
CA ASP A 442 -2.15 5.16 3.75
C ASP A 442 -3.00 4.35 4.73
N PHE A 443 -3.97 5.00 5.38
CA PHE A 443 -4.97 4.39 6.27
C PHE A 443 -4.47 3.50 7.42
N TYR A 444 -3.19 3.17 7.58
CA TYR A 444 -2.70 2.36 8.69
C TYR A 444 -3.12 2.92 10.04
N SER A 445 -3.37 2.02 10.99
CA SER A 445 -3.38 2.40 12.40
C SER A 445 -2.00 2.91 12.82
N HIS A 446 -1.95 3.67 13.92
CA HIS A 446 -0.76 4.38 14.39
C HIS A 446 -0.28 5.55 13.51
N LEU A 447 -0.97 5.86 12.42
CA LEU A 447 -0.72 7.13 11.72
C LEU A 447 -1.43 8.29 12.44
N PRO A 448 -0.81 9.48 12.49
CA PRO A 448 -1.49 10.70 12.91
C PRO A 448 -2.71 11.03 12.03
N LEU A 449 -3.59 11.89 12.56
CA LEU A 449 -4.59 12.56 11.70
C LEU A 449 -3.87 13.41 10.64
N ASN A 450 -4.43 13.46 9.45
CA ASN A 450 -3.84 14.18 8.34
C ASN A 450 -3.90 15.70 8.57
N THR A 451 -2.74 16.33 8.72
CA THR A 451 -2.64 17.76 9.05
C THR A 451 -3.03 18.66 7.87
N THR A 452 -2.99 18.16 6.63
CA THR A 452 -3.44 18.93 5.45
C THR A 452 -4.94 19.22 5.47
N LEU A 453 -5.74 18.43 6.20
CA LEU A 453 -7.18 18.65 6.39
C LEU A 453 -7.51 19.72 7.42
N LEU A 454 -6.54 20.16 8.24
CA LEU A 454 -6.77 21.16 9.29
C LEU A 454 -6.88 22.59 8.75
N GLY A 455 -6.65 22.82 7.46
CA GLY A 455 -6.75 24.14 6.82
C GLY A 455 -6.94 24.08 5.31
N GLY A 456 -6.65 25.18 4.63
CA GLY A 456 -6.85 25.36 3.18
C GLY A 456 -8.18 26.05 2.83
N GLY A 457 -8.21 26.75 1.69
CA GLY A 457 -9.37 27.53 1.22
C GLY A 457 -10.34 26.78 0.30
N HIS A 458 -9.98 25.57 -0.14
CA HIS A 458 -10.76 24.75 -1.05
C HIS A 458 -11.90 24.02 -0.34
N ARG A 459 -12.95 23.64 -1.07
CA ARG A 459 -13.94 22.66 -0.60
C ARG A 459 -13.26 21.32 -0.33
N ARG A 460 -13.54 20.70 0.81
CA ARG A 460 -12.82 19.51 1.30
C ARG A 460 -13.75 18.32 1.52
N ILE A 461 -13.29 17.14 1.11
CA ILE A 461 -13.85 15.87 1.56
C ILE A 461 -12.79 15.00 2.25
N VAL A 462 -13.23 14.23 3.25
CA VAL A 462 -12.38 13.30 4.01
C VAL A 462 -12.55 11.88 3.48
N GLU A 463 -11.47 11.23 3.07
CA GLU A 463 -11.50 9.81 2.66
C GLU A 463 -11.42 8.91 3.91
N PHE A 464 -12.26 7.88 3.95
CA PHE A 464 -12.29 6.80 4.93
C PHE A 464 -12.26 5.44 4.23
N GLN A 465 -11.75 4.40 4.89
CA GLN A 465 -11.69 3.04 4.35
C GLN A 465 -12.41 2.07 5.28
N ALA A 466 -13.52 1.51 4.83
CA ALA A 466 -14.35 0.61 5.64
C ALA A 466 -13.83 -0.82 5.67
N ARG A 467 -13.43 -1.37 4.52
CA ARG A 467 -12.88 -2.75 4.39
C ARG A 467 -11.55 -2.93 5.11
N ARG A 468 -10.71 -1.89 5.22
CA ARG A 468 -9.36 -1.95 5.83
C ARG A 468 -8.44 -2.95 5.15
N GLU A 469 -7.79 -2.50 4.09
CA GLU A 469 -6.90 -3.34 3.27
C GLU A 469 -5.74 -3.93 4.09
N PHE A 470 -5.09 -3.11 4.93
CA PHE A 470 -3.91 -3.52 5.70
C PHE A 470 -4.25 -4.29 6.97
N GLU A 471 -5.51 -4.29 7.39
CA GLU A 471 -5.94 -4.96 8.61
C GLU A 471 -6.72 -6.22 8.23
N ALA A 472 -5.98 -7.14 7.61
CA ALA A 472 -6.42 -8.45 7.13
C ALA A 472 -7.57 -8.40 6.10
N PHE A 473 -7.56 -7.41 5.20
CA PHE A 473 -8.55 -7.24 4.13
C PHE A 473 -10.01 -7.15 4.61
N GLY A 474 -10.23 -6.74 5.87
CA GLY A 474 -11.55 -6.67 6.49
C GLY A 474 -12.10 -8.00 7.00
N SER A 475 -11.29 -9.06 7.02
CA SER A 475 -11.70 -10.36 7.58
C SER A 475 -11.79 -10.37 9.10
N LEU A 476 -11.21 -9.40 9.80
CA LEU A 476 -11.22 -9.35 11.26
C LEU A 476 -12.26 -8.34 11.77
N PRO A 477 -12.90 -8.58 12.92
CA PRO A 477 -13.69 -7.57 13.60
C PRO A 477 -12.84 -6.33 13.83
N ASN A 478 -13.33 -5.17 13.41
CA ASN A 478 -12.57 -3.93 13.38
C ASN A 478 -13.48 -2.69 13.39
N ASP A 479 -13.96 -2.28 14.57
CA ASP A 479 -14.88 -1.15 14.75
C ASP A 479 -14.15 0.19 14.76
N LEU A 480 -14.16 0.90 13.63
CA LEU A 480 -13.49 2.19 13.46
C LEU A 480 -14.37 3.37 13.86
N GLY A 481 -15.62 3.15 14.25
CA GLY A 481 -16.59 4.21 14.56
C GLY A 481 -16.03 5.28 15.53
N PRO A 482 -15.41 4.90 16.66
CA PRO A 482 -14.78 5.85 17.58
C PRO A 482 -13.68 6.70 16.93
N LEU A 483 -12.77 6.08 16.16
CA LEU A 483 -11.66 6.75 15.48
C LEU A 483 -12.17 7.69 14.38
N HIS A 484 -13.10 7.23 13.54
CA HIS A 484 -13.70 8.03 12.48
C HIS A 484 -14.46 9.23 13.04
N ARG A 485 -15.19 9.07 14.16
CA ARG A 485 -15.85 10.18 14.86
C ARG A 485 -14.83 11.21 15.35
N GLN A 486 -13.76 10.75 15.98
CA GLN A 486 -12.71 11.64 16.48
C GLN A 486 -12.06 12.43 15.33
N ALA A 487 -11.68 11.75 14.25
CA ALA A 487 -11.08 12.37 13.07
C ALA A 487 -12.02 13.41 12.45
N LEU A 488 -13.27 13.03 12.16
CA LEU A 488 -14.24 13.92 11.53
C LEU A 488 -14.53 15.17 12.38
N ARG A 489 -14.71 15.01 13.70
CA ARG A 489 -14.91 16.14 14.61
C ARG A 489 -13.70 17.06 14.69
N ALA A 490 -12.48 16.50 14.66
CA ALA A 490 -11.26 17.30 14.65
C ALA A 490 -11.16 18.17 13.39
N PHE A 491 -11.45 17.59 12.22
CA PHE A 491 -11.41 18.32 10.96
C PHE A 491 -12.52 19.37 10.84
N LEU A 492 -13.75 19.04 11.23
CA LEU A 492 -14.87 20.00 11.22
C LEU A 492 -14.65 21.18 12.17
N ALA A 493 -14.00 20.93 13.31
CA ALA A 493 -13.67 22.01 14.25
C ALA A 493 -12.56 22.92 13.73
N ALA A 494 -11.60 22.39 12.96
CA ALA A 494 -10.46 23.13 12.45
C ALA A 494 -10.72 23.81 11.10
N ASN A 495 -11.51 23.19 10.23
CA ASN A 495 -11.67 23.57 8.84
C ASN A 495 -13.15 23.63 8.44
N PRO A 496 -13.74 24.84 8.31
CA PRO A 496 -15.14 25.00 7.94
C PRO A 496 -15.44 24.61 6.49
N ASN A 497 -14.42 24.40 5.64
CA ASN A 497 -14.58 24.00 4.25
C ASN A 497 -14.74 22.47 4.08
N VAL A 498 -14.67 21.69 5.17
CA VAL A 498 -15.00 20.26 5.15
C VAL A 498 -16.50 20.09 4.97
N GLU A 499 -16.90 19.72 3.77
CA GLU A 499 -18.31 19.61 3.35
C GLU A 499 -18.77 18.18 3.13
N GLY A 500 -17.86 17.20 3.17
CA GLY A 500 -18.19 15.83 2.82
C GLY A 500 -17.19 14.75 3.20
N VAL A 501 -17.56 13.52 2.86
CA VAL A 501 -16.76 12.31 3.04
C VAL A 501 -16.81 11.45 1.79
N TRP A 502 -15.76 10.64 1.60
CA TRP A 502 -15.76 9.53 0.67
C TRP A 502 -15.34 8.25 1.39
N ASN A 503 -16.25 7.27 1.44
CA ASN A 503 -16.04 6.01 2.15
C ASN A 503 -15.79 4.86 1.18
N TRP A 504 -14.65 4.19 1.32
CA TRP A 504 -14.29 3.04 0.49
C TRP A 504 -14.90 1.78 1.08
N THR A 505 -15.92 1.25 0.43
CA THR A 505 -16.69 0.09 0.90
C THR A 505 -16.07 -1.23 0.46
N GLN A 506 -15.35 -1.27 -0.65
CA GLN A 506 -14.69 -2.46 -1.19
C GLN A 506 -13.26 -2.19 -1.66
N ASP A 507 -13.05 -1.04 -2.30
CA ASP A 507 -11.78 -0.67 -2.90
C ASP A 507 -10.71 -0.39 -1.82
N GLY A 508 -9.44 -0.35 -2.25
CA GLY A 508 -8.28 -0.33 -1.38
C GLY A 508 -7.59 -1.69 -1.35
N GLY A 509 -6.34 -1.71 -1.78
CA GLY A 509 -5.53 -2.90 -1.91
C GLY A 509 -6.04 -3.90 -2.96
N PRO A 510 -5.45 -5.10 -2.98
CA PRO A 510 -5.83 -6.17 -3.87
C PRO A 510 -7.27 -6.61 -3.66
N LEU A 511 -7.94 -6.87 -4.78
CA LEU A 511 -9.30 -7.37 -4.78
C LEU A 511 -9.39 -8.89 -4.93
N ARG A 512 -8.27 -9.56 -5.25
CA ARG A 512 -8.18 -11.01 -5.50
C ARG A 512 -7.10 -11.74 -4.69
N ALA A 513 -6.35 -11.01 -3.86
CA ALA A 513 -5.51 -11.60 -2.82
C ALA A 513 -6.23 -11.57 -1.46
N GLY A 514 -5.84 -12.49 -0.58
CA GLY A 514 -6.45 -12.63 0.74
C GLY A 514 -7.86 -13.23 0.66
N PRO A 515 -8.75 -12.92 1.63
CA PRO A 515 -10.08 -13.51 1.74
C PRO A 515 -10.99 -13.11 0.57
N MET A 516 -11.74 -14.07 0.04
CA MET A 516 -12.79 -13.90 -0.97
C MET A 516 -14.03 -13.21 -0.37
N SER A 517 -13.86 -11.95 0.01
CA SER A 517 -14.91 -11.12 0.60
C SER A 517 -15.24 -9.95 -0.33
N LEU A 518 -16.47 -10.00 -0.87
CA LEU A 518 -17.00 -9.04 -1.84
C LEU A 518 -18.28 -8.41 -1.28
N TYR A 519 -18.25 -7.11 -1.05
CA TYR A 519 -19.30 -6.33 -0.40
C TYR A 519 -20.65 -6.50 -1.12
N LEU A 520 -21.67 -6.94 -0.38
CA LEU A 520 -23.02 -7.32 -0.87
C LEU A 520 -23.08 -8.60 -1.74
N ARG A 521 -21.98 -9.34 -1.93
CA ARG A 521 -21.91 -10.47 -2.87
C ARG A 521 -21.42 -11.77 -2.25
N ALA A 522 -20.26 -11.79 -1.59
CA ALA A 522 -19.63 -13.01 -1.08
C ALA A 522 -18.76 -12.77 0.17
N GLY A 523 -18.42 -13.86 0.85
CA GLY A 523 -17.68 -13.82 2.11
C GLY A 523 -18.46 -13.15 3.23
N PHE A 524 -17.76 -12.76 4.30
CA PHE A 524 -18.36 -12.18 5.50
C PHE A 524 -18.26 -10.65 5.54
N TRP A 525 -18.70 -10.00 4.47
CA TRP A 525 -18.64 -8.55 4.27
C TRP A 525 -19.41 -7.73 5.31
N GLN A 526 -20.37 -8.34 6.00
CA GLN A 526 -21.14 -7.70 7.06
C GLN A 526 -20.24 -7.11 8.15
N LEU A 527 -19.07 -7.72 8.41
CA LEU A 527 -18.12 -7.21 9.40
C LEU A 527 -17.65 -5.79 9.10
N TYR A 528 -17.23 -5.52 7.86
CA TYR A 528 -16.78 -4.18 7.48
C TYR A 528 -17.93 -3.27 6.99
N ASP A 529 -19.13 -3.80 6.74
CA ASP A 529 -20.35 -2.99 6.61
C ASP A 529 -20.62 -2.13 7.84
N LEU A 530 -20.18 -2.57 9.03
CA LEU A 530 -20.23 -1.74 10.24
C LEU A 530 -19.58 -0.38 10.02
N ASN A 531 -18.41 -0.35 9.38
CA ASN A 531 -17.65 0.88 9.19
C ASN A 531 -18.32 1.78 8.14
N THR A 532 -18.91 1.20 7.08
CA THR A 532 -19.73 1.94 6.10
C THR A 532 -20.96 2.56 6.75
N TYR A 533 -21.68 1.75 7.54
CA TYR A 533 -22.85 2.23 8.30
C TYR A 533 -22.46 3.35 9.27
N ALA A 534 -21.34 3.20 9.99
CA ALA A 534 -20.87 4.20 10.95
C ALA A 534 -20.49 5.52 10.28
N VAL A 535 -19.77 5.49 9.15
CA VAL A 535 -19.43 6.73 8.40
C VAL A 535 -20.70 7.42 7.89
N GLY A 536 -21.69 6.67 7.38
CA GLY A 536 -22.97 7.25 6.96
C GLY A 536 -23.71 7.96 8.11
N ARG A 537 -23.73 7.37 9.31
CA ARG A 537 -24.31 7.99 10.51
C ARG A 537 -23.54 9.24 10.96
N LEU A 538 -22.22 9.15 11.00
CA LEU A 538 -21.35 10.24 11.46
C LEU A 538 -21.34 11.43 10.48
N ALA A 539 -21.50 11.17 9.18
CA ALA A 539 -21.63 12.23 8.18
C ALA A 539 -22.97 12.98 8.30
N TRP A 540 -24.03 12.29 8.78
CA TRP A 540 -25.30 12.93 9.11
C TRP A 540 -25.21 13.72 10.42
N ASP A 541 -24.69 13.08 11.47
CA ASP A 541 -24.50 13.65 12.80
C ASP A 541 -23.13 13.22 13.40
N PRO A 542 -22.11 14.11 13.38
CA PRO A 542 -20.80 13.81 13.96
C PRO A 542 -20.81 13.63 15.47
N HIS A 543 -21.93 13.93 16.14
CA HIS A 543 -22.12 13.70 17.57
C HIS A 543 -22.80 12.38 17.89
N ALA A 544 -23.23 11.61 16.89
CA ALA A 544 -23.76 10.26 17.09
C ALA A 544 -22.79 9.41 17.93
N ASP A 545 -23.34 8.58 18.81
CA ASP A 545 -22.55 7.70 19.66
C ASP A 545 -22.16 6.42 18.90
N PRO A 546 -20.86 6.18 18.60
CA PRO A 546 -20.41 4.99 17.88
C PRO A 546 -20.82 3.70 18.58
N ALA A 547 -20.84 3.69 19.92
CA ALA A 547 -21.26 2.51 20.66
C ALA A 547 -22.72 2.13 20.33
N GLN A 548 -23.60 3.14 20.24
CA GLN A 548 -24.99 2.93 19.85
C GLN A 548 -25.12 2.55 18.37
N VAL A 549 -24.33 3.16 17.49
CA VAL A 549 -24.28 2.82 16.06
C VAL A 549 -23.88 1.35 15.86
N THR A 550 -22.87 0.87 16.59
CA THR A 550 -22.44 -0.54 16.55
C THR A 550 -23.53 -1.46 17.09
N ALA A 551 -24.23 -1.10 18.16
CA ALA A 551 -25.36 -1.88 18.67
C ALA A 551 -26.54 -1.92 17.67
N ASP A 552 -26.82 -0.82 16.98
CA ASP A 552 -27.87 -0.74 15.96
C ASP A 552 -27.54 -1.60 14.74
N TRP A 553 -26.27 -1.61 14.31
CA TRP A 553 -25.76 -2.52 13.29
C TRP A 553 -25.86 -3.98 13.74
N ALA A 554 -25.45 -4.31 14.96
CA ALA A 554 -25.56 -5.67 15.47
C ALA A 554 -27.02 -6.14 15.53
N TYR A 555 -27.94 -5.26 15.90
CA TYR A 555 -29.38 -5.55 15.95
C TYR A 555 -29.98 -5.87 14.57
N ARG A 556 -29.69 -5.01 13.59
CA ARG A 556 -30.23 -5.15 12.22
C ARG A 556 -29.62 -6.32 11.47
N THR A 557 -28.35 -6.65 11.75
CA THR A 557 -27.58 -7.62 10.97
C THR A 557 -27.66 -9.02 11.58
N PHE A 558 -27.49 -9.16 12.90
CA PHE A 558 -27.27 -10.48 13.51
C PHE A 558 -28.38 -10.98 14.42
N SER A 559 -28.98 -10.12 15.26
CA SER A 559 -29.91 -10.60 16.29
C SER A 559 -30.87 -9.51 16.78
N GLY A 560 -32.11 -9.88 17.09
CA GLY A 560 -33.04 -9.00 17.81
C GLY A 560 -32.95 -9.11 19.34
N ASP A 561 -32.16 -10.07 19.85
CA ASP A 561 -32.03 -10.36 21.27
C ASP A 561 -31.06 -9.39 21.96
N PRO A 562 -31.48 -8.68 23.03
CA PRO A 562 -30.64 -7.68 23.68
C PRO A 562 -29.31 -8.23 24.23
N ALA A 563 -29.28 -9.47 24.73
CA ALA A 563 -28.06 -10.06 25.29
C ALA A 563 -27.04 -10.39 24.19
N THR A 564 -27.51 -10.92 23.06
CA THR A 564 -26.68 -11.23 21.88
C THR A 564 -26.12 -9.95 21.25
N VAL A 565 -26.94 -8.92 21.10
CA VAL A 565 -26.50 -7.59 20.61
C VAL A 565 -25.43 -6.99 21.54
N ALA A 566 -25.64 -7.07 22.85
CA ALA A 566 -24.66 -6.59 23.82
C ALA A 566 -23.33 -7.35 23.76
N ALA A 567 -23.38 -8.68 23.58
CA ALA A 567 -22.18 -9.51 23.44
C ALA A 567 -21.36 -9.15 22.18
N ILE A 568 -22.04 -8.96 21.04
CA ILE A 568 -21.41 -8.49 19.80
C ILE A 568 -20.81 -7.09 20.01
N GLY A 569 -21.57 -6.14 20.59
CA GLY A 569 -21.07 -4.79 20.88
C GLY A 569 -19.84 -4.79 21.80
N GLN A 570 -19.79 -5.67 22.79
CA GLN A 570 -18.61 -5.85 23.65
C GLN A 570 -17.42 -6.43 22.89
N ALA A 571 -17.63 -7.41 22.00
CA ALA A 571 -16.56 -7.93 21.15
C ALA A 571 -16.01 -6.83 20.21
N MET A 572 -16.89 -6.04 19.59
CA MET A 572 -16.50 -4.93 18.72
C MET A 572 -15.76 -3.82 19.48
N ALA A 573 -16.15 -3.50 20.72
CA ALA A 573 -15.43 -2.54 21.56
C ALA A 573 -13.99 -2.97 21.92
N LEU A 574 -13.70 -4.28 21.91
CA LEU A 574 -12.35 -4.83 22.12
C LEU A 574 -11.53 -4.91 20.82
N SER A 575 -12.21 -4.88 19.66
CA SER A 575 -11.63 -5.21 18.36
C SER A 575 -10.43 -4.35 17.99
N ARG A 576 -10.51 -3.03 18.20
CA ARG A 576 -9.43 -2.09 17.89
C ARG A 576 -8.16 -2.42 18.65
N GLN A 577 -8.25 -2.61 19.97
CA GLN A 577 -7.10 -2.99 20.78
C GLN A 577 -6.51 -4.36 20.39
N ALA A 578 -7.36 -5.31 19.98
CA ALA A 578 -6.89 -6.60 19.49
C ALA A 578 -6.10 -6.45 18.18
N VAL A 579 -6.65 -5.69 17.22
CA VAL A 579 -6.05 -5.42 15.90
C VAL A 579 -4.74 -4.63 16.01
N THR A 580 -4.72 -3.49 16.73
CA THR A 580 -3.48 -2.71 16.91
C THR A 580 -2.38 -3.55 17.55
N LYS A 581 -2.67 -4.29 18.63
CA LYS A 581 -1.64 -5.09 19.31
C LYS A 581 -1.24 -6.35 18.54
N GLY A 582 -2.13 -6.91 17.74
CA GLY A 582 -1.91 -8.16 17.00
C GLY A 582 -1.16 -7.94 15.69
N LEU A 583 -1.58 -6.94 14.91
CA LEU A 583 -1.03 -6.66 13.58
C LEU A 583 0.11 -5.64 13.59
N TYR A 584 0.25 -4.82 14.63
CA TYR A 584 1.34 -3.84 14.74
C TYR A 584 2.29 -4.18 15.90
N ILE A 585 3.52 -3.65 15.81
CA ILE A 585 4.48 -3.67 16.91
C ILE A 585 4.47 -2.26 17.52
N GLY A 586 3.69 -2.05 18.58
CA GLY A 586 3.38 -0.71 19.13
C GLY A 586 4.62 0.17 19.37
N PRO A 587 5.68 -0.33 20.03
CA PRO A 587 6.91 0.44 20.22
C PRO A 587 7.55 0.99 18.93
N TYR A 588 7.38 0.30 17.81
CA TYR A 588 7.80 0.76 16.49
C TYR A 588 6.73 1.63 15.83
N ALA A 589 5.48 1.14 15.79
CA ALA A 589 4.36 1.77 15.10
C ALA A 589 4.01 3.16 15.65
N ASP A 590 4.24 3.42 16.95
CA ASP A 590 4.06 4.73 17.60
C ASP A 590 5.15 5.76 17.23
N ARG A 591 5.97 5.48 16.21
CA ARG A 591 7.03 6.36 15.73
C ARG A 591 6.80 6.71 14.26
N SER A 592 7.02 7.98 13.94
CA SER A 592 7.28 8.40 12.56
C SER A 592 8.72 7.99 12.25
N VAL A 593 8.91 7.11 11.27
CA VAL A 593 10.22 6.55 10.92
C VAL A 593 10.59 6.98 9.51
N ARG A 594 11.86 7.33 9.32
CA ARG A 594 12.47 7.48 8.01
C ARG A 594 13.62 6.50 7.89
N ALA A 595 13.63 5.69 6.84
CA ALA A 595 14.64 4.70 6.55
C ALA A 595 14.76 4.48 5.03
N LEU A 596 15.98 4.24 4.52
CA LEU A 596 16.23 4.04 3.09
C LEU A 596 15.74 5.21 2.19
N GLY A 597 15.68 6.42 2.72
CA GLY A 597 15.11 7.59 2.02
C GLY A 597 13.58 7.63 1.96
N LEU A 598 12.91 6.66 2.59
CA LEU A 598 11.45 6.49 2.60
C LEU A 598 10.88 6.72 4.01
N GLU A 599 9.56 6.83 4.10
CA GLU A 599 8.79 6.75 5.35
C GLU A 599 8.10 5.38 5.40
N PRO A 600 8.72 4.36 6.04
CA PRO A 600 8.14 3.03 6.05
C PRO A 600 6.83 3.01 6.84
N PRO A 601 5.81 2.24 6.41
CA PRO A 601 4.55 2.15 7.12
C PRO A 601 4.71 1.59 8.54
N PRO A 602 3.80 1.92 9.47
CA PRO A 602 3.89 1.45 10.85
C PRO A 602 3.73 -0.08 10.99
N MET A 603 3.26 -0.78 9.95
CA MET A 603 3.04 -2.23 9.94
C MET A 603 4.12 -3.03 9.19
N MET A 604 5.30 -2.47 8.90
CA MET A 604 6.33 -3.07 8.01
C MET A 604 6.75 -4.52 8.24
N TRP A 605 6.55 -5.10 9.43
CA TRP A 605 6.84 -6.53 9.67
C TRP A 605 5.85 -7.48 8.96
N ILE A 606 4.67 -6.98 8.61
CA ILE A 606 3.72 -7.57 7.66
C ILE A 606 3.74 -6.60 6.47
N PHE A 607 4.60 -6.90 5.49
CA PHE A 607 4.81 -6.00 4.37
C PHE A 607 3.63 -6.08 3.40
N GLU A 608 2.73 -5.11 3.49
CA GLU A 608 1.50 -5.01 2.71
C GLU A 608 0.57 -6.24 2.85
N TRP A 609 -0.61 -5.98 3.40
CA TRP A 609 -1.73 -6.92 3.53
C TRP A 609 -1.45 -8.20 4.33
N ASP A 610 -0.91 -9.27 3.72
CA ASP A 610 -0.75 -10.60 4.32
C ASP A 610 0.67 -11.21 4.22
N ILE A 611 1.64 -10.47 3.69
CA ILE A 611 3.00 -10.98 3.49
C ILE A 611 3.84 -10.74 4.74
N LEU A 612 4.11 -11.78 5.52
CA LEU A 612 5.01 -11.69 6.67
C LEU A 612 6.46 -11.54 6.21
N THR A 613 7.06 -10.37 6.49
CA THR A 613 8.42 -10.11 6.00
C THR A 613 9.46 -10.92 6.78
N GLY A 614 10.56 -11.29 6.13
CA GLY A 614 11.72 -11.95 6.74
C GLY A 614 13.04 -11.24 6.44
N ASP A 615 12.98 -9.98 6.02
CA ASP A 615 14.16 -9.23 5.59
C ASP A 615 14.83 -8.48 6.74
N SER A 616 16.16 -8.39 6.67
CA SER A 616 16.94 -7.69 7.70
C SER A 616 16.71 -6.18 7.73
N ALA A 617 16.46 -5.52 6.58
CA ALA A 617 16.31 -4.06 6.57
C ALA A 617 15.08 -3.61 7.38
N ALA A 618 13.94 -4.28 7.21
CA ALA A 618 12.73 -4.00 7.98
C ALA A 618 12.87 -4.47 9.44
N LEU A 619 13.18 -5.76 9.66
CA LEU A 619 13.14 -6.36 11.00
C LEU A 619 14.19 -5.76 11.94
N ASP A 620 15.40 -5.49 11.46
CA ASP A 620 16.46 -4.92 12.30
C ASP A 620 16.19 -3.43 12.59
N SER A 621 15.59 -2.70 11.63
CA SER A 621 15.16 -1.31 11.86
C SER A 621 14.02 -1.25 12.89
N ILE A 622 13.06 -2.17 12.82
CA ILE A 622 11.98 -2.30 13.80
C ILE A 622 12.55 -2.55 15.20
N TYR A 623 13.51 -3.46 15.34
CA TYR A 623 14.20 -3.70 16.60
C TYR A 623 14.92 -2.44 17.10
N ALA A 624 15.69 -1.77 16.24
CA ALA A 624 16.45 -0.58 16.61
C ALA A 624 15.57 0.57 17.10
N VAL A 625 14.44 0.83 16.42
CA VAL A 625 13.47 1.87 16.79
C VAL A 625 12.66 1.47 18.04
N THR A 626 12.34 0.17 18.19
CA THR A 626 11.73 -0.37 19.41
C THR A 626 12.61 -0.11 20.63
N GLY A 627 13.93 -0.28 20.46
CA GLY A 627 14.94 -0.01 21.48
C GLY A 627 14.74 -0.85 22.74
N GLY A 628 14.88 -0.25 23.92
CA GLY A 628 14.73 -0.95 25.21
C GLY A 628 13.33 -1.48 25.55
N ARG A 629 12.36 -1.41 24.63
CA ARG A 629 10.96 -1.82 24.82
C ARG A 629 10.60 -3.16 24.14
N VAL A 630 11.59 -3.99 23.83
CA VAL A 630 11.38 -5.31 23.18
C VAL A 630 10.42 -6.20 23.97
N ASP A 631 10.56 -6.27 25.29
CA ASP A 631 9.67 -7.11 26.11
C ASP A 631 8.21 -6.59 26.10
N ALA A 632 8.03 -5.27 26.04
CA ALA A 632 6.71 -4.67 25.89
C ALA A 632 6.08 -4.99 24.51
N ALA A 633 6.86 -4.92 23.42
CA ALA A 633 6.42 -5.32 22.09
C ALA A 633 5.99 -6.80 22.03
N ILE A 634 6.74 -7.69 22.68
CA ILE A 634 6.40 -9.12 22.79
C ILE A 634 5.11 -9.31 23.59
N GLU A 635 4.97 -8.59 24.71
CA GLU A 635 3.79 -8.70 25.56
C GLU A 635 2.52 -8.18 24.90
N GLU A 636 2.59 -7.13 24.06
CA GLU A 636 1.46 -6.69 23.23
C GLU A 636 0.90 -7.83 22.38
N GLY A 637 1.75 -8.70 21.84
CA GLY A 637 1.33 -9.85 21.02
C GLY A 637 0.52 -10.85 21.84
N ARG A 638 0.95 -11.13 23.07
CA ARG A 638 0.19 -11.97 24.01
C ARG A 638 -1.14 -11.35 24.41
N GLN A 639 -1.16 -10.04 24.64
CA GLN A 639 -2.38 -9.31 24.94
C GLN A 639 -3.38 -9.35 23.78
N ALA A 640 -2.91 -9.29 22.54
CA ALA A 640 -3.76 -9.43 21.36
C ALA A 640 -4.49 -10.79 21.33
N VAL A 641 -3.76 -11.88 21.63
CA VAL A 641 -4.35 -13.24 21.75
C VAL A 641 -5.40 -13.30 22.87
N VAL A 642 -5.11 -12.72 24.03
CA VAL A 642 -6.06 -12.67 25.15
C VAL A 642 -7.34 -11.91 24.79
N LEU A 643 -7.20 -10.76 24.11
CA LEU A 643 -8.33 -9.96 23.65
C LEU A 643 -9.16 -10.71 22.60
N ALA A 644 -8.51 -11.32 21.61
CA ALA A 644 -9.18 -12.10 20.57
C ALA A 644 -9.94 -13.30 21.17
N ARG A 645 -9.35 -14.02 22.14
CA ARG A 645 -10.04 -15.11 22.85
C ARG A 645 -11.25 -14.61 23.63
N ARG A 646 -11.13 -13.46 24.30
CA ARG A 646 -12.27 -12.84 25.00
C ARG A 646 -13.39 -12.46 24.04
N MET A 647 -13.07 -11.90 22.88
CA MET A 647 -14.04 -11.61 21.83
C MET A 647 -14.73 -12.90 21.34
N ARG A 648 -13.95 -13.95 21.08
CA ARG A 648 -14.44 -15.29 20.69
C ARG A 648 -15.39 -15.87 21.74
N ASP A 649 -15.01 -15.85 23.00
CA ASP A 649 -15.80 -16.38 24.11
C ASP A 649 -17.11 -15.60 24.29
N LEU A 650 -17.09 -14.26 24.17
CA LEU A 650 -18.31 -13.43 24.24
C LEU A 650 -19.34 -13.84 23.18
N VAL A 651 -18.91 -13.99 21.93
CA VAL A 651 -19.82 -14.34 20.81
C VAL A 651 -20.23 -15.81 20.90
N ALA A 652 -19.30 -16.73 21.19
CA ALA A 652 -19.58 -18.16 21.28
C ALA A 652 -20.54 -18.51 22.45
N ALA A 653 -20.53 -17.73 23.53
CA ALA A 653 -21.42 -17.90 24.67
C ALA A 653 -22.88 -17.45 24.40
N THR A 654 -23.15 -16.79 23.28
CA THR A 654 -24.52 -16.42 22.91
C THR A 654 -25.33 -17.65 22.50
N GLU A 655 -26.61 -17.66 22.88
CA GLU A 655 -27.57 -18.72 22.56
C GLU A 655 -27.76 -18.82 21.03
N PRO A 656 -27.53 -19.97 20.38
CA PRO A 656 -27.64 -20.06 18.92
C PRO A 656 -29.00 -19.65 18.35
N ALA A 657 -30.09 -19.92 19.09
CA ALA A 657 -31.46 -19.64 18.65
C ALA A 657 -31.83 -18.15 18.66
N THR A 658 -31.02 -17.28 19.28
CA THR A 658 -31.26 -15.83 19.29
C THR A 658 -30.70 -15.13 18.05
N TRP A 659 -29.91 -15.81 17.24
CA TRP A 659 -29.38 -15.28 15.99
C TRP A 659 -30.44 -15.35 14.89
N ARG A 660 -30.42 -14.38 13.99
CA ARG A 660 -31.30 -14.35 12.81
C ARG A 660 -31.01 -15.48 11.85
N ASP A 661 -29.74 -15.88 11.78
CA ASP A 661 -29.23 -16.91 10.88
C ASP A 661 -28.11 -17.68 11.58
N ALA A 662 -28.22 -19.01 11.58
CA ALA A 662 -27.22 -19.90 12.13
C ALA A 662 -25.89 -19.85 11.34
N GLU A 663 -25.95 -19.60 10.03
CA GLU A 663 -24.77 -19.45 9.19
C GLU A 663 -23.99 -18.18 9.55
N LEU A 664 -24.67 -17.05 9.75
CA LEU A 664 -24.03 -15.80 10.20
C LEU A 664 -23.34 -15.96 11.55
N ARG A 665 -23.96 -16.67 12.50
CA ARG A 665 -23.31 -17.00 13.77
C ARG A 665 -22.05 -17.83 13.55
N GLY A 666 -22.15 -18.88 12.71
CA GLY A 666 -21.04 -19.76 12.37
C GLY A 666 -19.85 -19.00 11.75
N ARG A 667 -20.11 -18.14 10.77
CA ARG A 667 -19.11 -17.27 10.13
C ARG A 667 -18.45 -16.32 11.13
N PHE A 668 -19.22 -15.73 12.04
CA PHE A 668 -18.68 -14.84 13.08
C PHE A 668 -17.76 -15.62 14.04
N THR A 669 -18.20 -16.77 14.55
CA THR A 669 -17.36 -17.58 15.43
C THR A 669 -16.11 -18.10 14.72
N ALA A 670 -16.20 -18.56 13.47
CA ALA A 670 -15.07 -19.02 12.67
C ALA A 670 -14.05 -17.90 12.42
N THR A 671 -14.53 -16.68 12.16
CA THR A 671 -13.67 -15.49 12.03
C THR A 671 -12.91 -15.18 13.32
N LEU A 672 -13.57 -15.29 14.48
CA LEU A 672 -12.91 -15.07 15.77
C LEU A 672 -11.91 -16.18 16.11
N ASP A 673 -12.21 -17.43 15.73
CA ASP A 673 -11.25 -18.54 15.85
C ASP A 673 -10.04 -18.34 14.93
N TYR A 674 -10.24 -17.85 13.71
CA TYR A 674 -9.18 -17.43 12.79
C TYR A 674 -8.34 -16.30 13.38
N GLN A 675 -8.98 -15.26 13.95
CA GLN A 675 -8.27 -14.16 14.59
C GLN A 675 -7.37 -14.64 15.74
N VAL A 676 -7.86 -15.54 16.59
CA VAL A 676 -7.07 -16.11 17.69
C VAL A 676 -5.85 -16.86 17.15
N ASP A 677 -6.06 -17.76 16.19
CA ASP A 677 -5.00 -18.58 15.60
C ASP A 677 -3.95 -17.75 14.86
N LEU A 678 -4.40 -16.77 14.07
CA LEU A 678 -3.53 -15.80 13.41
C LEU A 678 -2.69 -15.04 14.44
N PHE A 679 -3.31 -14.48 15.48
CA PHE A 679 -2.58 -13.70 16.49
C PHE A 679 -1.63 -14.55 17.34
N GLU A 680 -1.92 -15.84 17.56
CA GLU A 680 -0.99 -16.78 18.17
C GLU A 680 0.25 -16.98 17.29
N THR A 681 0.04 -17.19 15.99
CA THR A 681 1.11 -17.34 14.99
C THR A 681 1.96 -16.06 14.89
N LEU A 682 1.32 -14.90 14.79
CA LEU A 682 1.97 -13.59 14.72
C LEU A 682 2.73 -13.26 16.02
N SER A 683 2.18 -13.61 17.19
CA SER A 683 2.85 -13.41 18.48
C SER A 683 4.11 -14.28 18.60
N ALA A 684 4.06 -15.53 18.12
CA ALA A 684 5.23 -16.40 18.08
C ALA A 684 6.31 -15.85 17.12
N TYR A 685 5.89 -15.42 15.93
CA TYR A 685 6.78 -14.80 14.93
C TYR A 685 7.45 -13.54 15.47
N ARG A 686 6.68 -12.63 16.06
CA ARG A 686 7.16 -11.39 16.70
C ARG A 686 8.24 -11.69 17.73
N THR A 687 7.99 -12.68 18.59
CA THR A 687 8.95 -13.08 19.63
C THR A 687 10.24 -13.61 19.00
N MET A 688 10.13 -14.45 17.97
CA MET A 688 11.27 -15.02 17.27
C MET A 688 12.17 -13.92 16.67
N VAL A 689 11.61 -13.01 15.88
CA VAL A 689 12.40 -11.99 15.16
C VAL A 689 13.01 -10.96 16.11
N LEU A 690 12.26 -10.51 17.13
CA LEU A 690 12.79 -9.53 18.08
C LEU A 690 13.90 -10.12 18.97
N ARG A 691 13.79 -11.40 19.37
CA ARG A 691 14.85 -12.08 20.14
C ARG A 691 16.06 -12.41 19.28
N HIS A 692 15.87 -12.72 17.99
CA HIS A 692 16.99 -12.89 17.06
C HIS A 692 17.77 -11.59 16.88
N ALA A 693 17.09 -10.48 16.58
CA ALA A 693 17.71 -9.16 16.49
C ALA A 693 18.40 -8.75 17.81
N GLN A 694 17.77 -9.04 18.97
CA GLN A 694 18.40 -8.82 20.27
C GLN A 694 19.69 -9.62 20.46
N TRP A 695 19.72 -10.87 19.97
CA TRP A 695 20.95 -11.66 19.97
C TRP A 695 22.00 -11.11 18.99
N LEU A 696 21.59 -10.63 17.81
CA LEU A 696 22.48 -9.99 16.84
C LEU A 696 23.13 -8.73 17.40
N ASP A 697 22.40 -7.95 18.19
CA ASP A 697 22.90 -6.76 18.88
C ASP A 697 23.83 -7.13 20.05
N THR A 698 23.29 -7.86 21.03
CA THR A 698 23.92 -8.07 22.34
C THR A 698 24.85 -9.28 22.38
N GLY A 699 24.57 -10.33 21.61
CA GLY A 699 25.22 -11.64 21.71
C GLY A 699 24.88 -12.41 22.99
N ALA A 700 23.88 -11.96 23.75
CA ALA A 700 23.50 -12.58 25.00
C ALA A 700 23.04 -14.04 24.80
N PRO A 701 23.52 -15.00 25.62
CA PRO A 701 23.06 -16.38 25.56
C PRO A 701 21.56 -16.53 25.83
N ALA A 702 20.99 -15.71 26.72
CA ALA A 702 19.56 -15.70 27.01
C ALA A 702 18.73 -15.31 25.78
N ALA A 703 19.06 -14.21 25.10
CA ALA A 703 18.38 -13.81 23.86
C ALA A 703 18.46 -14.90 22.78
N ARG A 704 19.60 -15.60 22.67
CA ARG A 704 19.75 -16.74 21.76
C ARG A 704 18.85 -17.92 22.15
N HIS A 705 18.74 -18.22 23.43
CA HIS A 705 17.89 -19.29 23.94
C HIS A 705 16.41 -18.99 23.67
N ASP A 706 15.97 -17.78 24.01
CA ASP A 706 14.59 -17.32 23.81
C ASP A 706 14.22 -17.29 22.32
N TRP A 707 15.13 -16.82 21.46
CA TRP A 707 14.96 -16.89 20.01
C TRP A 707 14.71 -18.32 19.54
N ARG A 708 15.49 -19.30 20.03
CA ARG A 708 15.36 -20.71 19.62
C ARG A 708 14.03 -21.33 20.07
N LEU A 709 13.59 -21.02 21.28
CA LEU A 709 12.26 -21.44 21.76
C LEU A 709 11.14 -20.81 20.93
N ALA A 710 11.23 -19.51 20.65
CA ALA A 710 10.25 -18.81 19.85
C ALA A 710 10.22 -19.27 18.39
N ALA A 711 11.37 -19.66 17.82
CA ALA A 711 11.45 -20.23 16.48
C ALA A 711 10.69 -21.56 16.37
N ALA A 712 10.85 -22.45 17.35
CA ALA A 712 10.07 -23.69 17.40
C ALA A 712 8.57 -23.40 17.51
N ALA A 713 8.16 -22.52 18.43
CA ALA A 713 6.76 -22.12 18.59
C ALA A 713 6.18 -21.49 17.32
N TYR A 714 6.95 -20.67 16.61
CA TYR A 714 6.52 -20.09 15.34
C TYR A 714 6.33 -21.15 14.26
N HIS A 715 7.26 -22.10 14.11
CA HIS A 715 7.11 -23.17 13.12
C HIS A 715 5.87 -24.03 13.39
N ASP A 716 5.65 -24.42 14.64
CA ASP A 716 4.47 -25.21 15.03
C ASP A 716 3.17 -24.44 14.76
N ALA A 717 3.10 -23.16 15.17
CA ALA A 717 1.92 -22.33 14.95
C ALA A 717 1.67 -22.05 13.46
N ARG A 718 2.71 -21.71 12.70
CA ARG A 718 2.63 -21.47 11.24
C ARG A 718 2.14 -22.71 10.50
N ASP A 719 2.66 -23.89 10.84
CA ASP A 719 2.27 -25.13 10.17
C ASP A 719 0.83 -25.52 10.50
N ALA A 720 0.40 -25.32 11.76
CA ALA A 720 -1.00 -25.49 12.15
C ALA A 720 -1.93 -24.50 11.42
N HIS A 721 -1.54 -23.22 11.33
CA HIS A 721 -2.29 -22.17 10.62
C HIS A 721 -2.43 -22.50 9.13
N ARG A 722 -1.32 -22.84 8.46
CA ARG A 722 -1.34 -23.28 7.05
C ARG A 722 -2.17 -24.54 6.83
N GLN A 723 -2.10 -25.51 7.75
CA GLN A 723 -2.91 -26.73 7.64
C GLN A 723 -4.40 -26.43 7.77
N ARG A 724 -4.78 -25.53 8.68
CA ARG A 724 -6.18 -25.20 8.94
C ARG A 724 -6.79 -24.30 7.87
N TYR A 725 -6.04 -23.29 7.41
CA TYR A 725 -6.57 -22.20 6.60
C TYR A 725 -5.98 -22.12 5.19
N GLY A 726 -4.99 -22.95 4.83
CA GLY A 726 -4.30 -22.87 3.54
C GLY A 726 -5.18 -23.18 2.32
N ALA A 727 -6.34 -23.79 2.51
CA ALA A 727 -7.34 -24.04 1.46
C ALA A 727 -8.67 -23.30 1.72
N ASP A 728 -8.74 -22.49 2.78
CA ASP A 728 -9.93 -21.70 3.10
C ASP A 728 -9.90 -20.41 2.29
N LEU A 729 -10.94 -20.16 1.50
CA LEU A 729 -11.03 -18.96 0.66
C LEU A 729 -11.64 -17.77 1.39
N ASP A 730 -12.43 -18.01 2.44
CA ASP A 730 -13.06 -16.94 3.23
C ASP A 730 -12.11 -16.44 4.32
N LEU A 731 -11.24 -17.33 4.83
CA LEU A 731 -10.27 -17.07 5.90
C LEU A 731 -8.90 -17.69 5.57
N PRO A 732 -8.22 -17.25 4.49
CA PRO A 732 -7.00 -17.89 4.01
C PRO A 732 -5.80 -17.69 4.95
N ALA A 733 -4.86 -18.62 4.88
CA ALA A 733 -3.59 -18.49 5.58
C ALA A 733 -2.75 -17.33 5.04
N TYR A 734 -2.07 -16.60 5.92
CA TYR A 734 -1.10 -15.56 5.54
C TYR A 734 0.08 -16.12 4.74
N ASN A 735 0.73 -15.28 3.95
CA ASN A 735 1.92 -15.65 3.19
C ASN A 735 3.20 -15.57 4.05
N PHE A 736 3.63 -16.72 4.58
CA PHE A 736 4.86 -16.83 5.38
C PHE A 736 6.15 -17.08 4.58
N THR A 737 6.12 -16.99 3.24
CA THR A 737 7.29 -17.33 2.40
C THR A 737 8.52 -16.50 2.75
N ALA A 738 8.37 -15.18 2.88
CA ALA A 738 9.49 -14.30 3.19
C ALA A 738 10.01 -14.53 4.62
N ALA A 739 9.12 -14.65 5.61
CA ALA A 739 9.48 -15.03 6.98
C ALA A 739 10.27 -16.35 7.05
N ASP A 740 9.86 -17.37 6.31
CA ASP A 740 10.53 -18.68 6.27
C ASP A 740 11.92 -18.57 5.63
N LEU A 741 12.06 -17.79 4.56
CA LEU A 741 13.37 -17.49 3.98
C LEU A 741 14.27 -16.81 5.02
N GLY A 742 13.80 -15.77 5.70
CA GLY A 742 14.53 -15.06 6.76
C GLY A 742 14.97 -15.98 7.90
N ALA A 743 14.04 -16.79 8.43
CA ALA A 743 14.32 -17.75 9.50
C ALA A 743 15.42 -18.76 9.11
N GLN A 744 15.41 -19.26 7.87
CA GLN A 744 16.47 -20.15 7.37
C GLN A 744 17.85 -19.48 7.32
N ARG A 745 17.93 -18.17 7.05
CA ARG A 745 19.21 -17.42 7.06
C ARG A 745 19.66 -17.20 8.49
N ALA A 746 18.75 -16.77 9.37
CA ALA A 746 18.99 -16.60 10.79
C ALA A 746 19.57 -17.90 11.41
N ASP A 747 19.02 -19.06 11.07
CA ASP A 747 19.49 -20.36 11.56
C ASP A 747 20.93 -20.69 11.17
N ARG A 748 21.37 -20.23 10.00
CA ARG A 748 22.73 -20.46 9.47
C ARG A 748 23.76 -19.52 10.08
N ASP A 749 23.37 -18.41 10.71
CA ASP A 749 24.29 -17.39 11.22
C ASP A 749 25.38 -17.94 12.15
N PRO A 750 25.10 -18.77 13.18
CA PRO A 750 26.13 -19.29 14.06
C PRO A 750 27.16 -20.16 13.32
N THR A 751 26.71 -20.99 12.37
CA THR A 751 27.56 -21.84 11.56
C THR A 751 28.42 -21.01 10.62
N MET A 752 27.85 -19.98 10.00
CA MET A 752 28.58 -19.04 9.14
C MET A 752 29.62 -18.24 9.93
N ALA A 753 29.33 -17.85 11.18
CA ALA A 753 30.29 -17.19 12.06
C ALA A 753 31.51 -18.10 12.35
N TRP A 754 31.28 -19.39 12.62
CA TRP A 754 32.35 -20.36 12.81
C TRP A 754 33.16 -20.63 11.53
N ALA A 755 32.48 -20.74 10.38
CA ALA A 755 33.16 -20.84 9.09
C ALA A 755 34.04 -19.61 8.82
N ALA A 756 33.56 -18.41 9.16
CA ALA A 756 34.34 -17.18 9.04
C ALA A 756 35.60 -17.19 9.94
N ARG A 757 35.47 -17.66 11.19
CA ARG A 757 36.61 -17.84 12.13
C ARG A 757 37.63 -18.85 11.61
N ALA A 758 37.17 -19.98 11.07
CA ALA A 758 38.05 -21.00 10.48
C ALA A 758 38.82 -20.44 9.27
N LEU A 759 38.15 -19.69 8.40
CA LEU A 759 38.78 -19.01 7.27
C LEU A 759 39.78 -17.95 7.75
N LEU A 760 39.46 -17.15 8.77
CA LEU A 760 40.43 -16.21 9.38
C LEU A 760 41.66 -16.94 9.93
N GLY A 761 41.47 -18.06 10.61
CA GLY A 761 42.56 -18.92 11.08
C GLY A 761 43.45 -19.41 9.93
N SER A 762 42.85 -19.80 8.80
CA SER A 762 43.61 -20.19 7.61
C SER A 762 44.43 -19.04 7.01
N ILE A 763 43.88 -17.81 6.99
CA ILE A 763 44.61 -16.63 6.53
C ILE A 763 45.73 -16.27 7.50
N LEU A 764 45.49 -16.39 8.81
CA LEU A 764 46.52 -16.18 9.83
C LEU A 764 47.70 -17.14 9.63
N LEU A 765 47.43 -18.42 9.32
CA LEU A 765 48.49 -19.37 8.99
C LEU A 765 49.30 -18.91 7.76
N VAL A 766 48.65 -18.41 6.70
CA VAL A 766 49.34 -17.83 5.54
C VAL A 766 50.21 -16.63 5.95
N VAL A 767 49.71 -15.75 6.82
CA VAL A 767 50.47 -14.60 7.32
C VAL A 767 51.71 -15.07 8.10
N LEU A 768 51.56 -16.03 9.02
CA LEU A 768 52.66 -16.57 9.82
C LEU A 768 53.73 -17.23 8.93
N LEU A 769 53.33 -18.08 7.97
CA LEU A 769 54.26 -18.70 7.01
C LEU A 769 55.04 -17.64 6.19
N GLY A 770 54.38 -16.56 5.79
CA GLY A 770 55.01 -15.45 5.08
C GLY A 770 56.03 -14.65 5.93
N LEU A 771 55.78 -14.56 7.24
CA LEU A 771 56.66 -13.90 8.22
C LEU A 771 57.88 -14.74 8.59
N TYR A 772 57.70 -16.04 8.88
CA TYR A 772 58.77 -16.93 9.34
C TYR A 772 59.69 -17.46 8.22
N ARG A 773 59.29 -17.34 6.94
CA ARG A 773 60.13 -17.61 5.75
C ARG A 773 60.68 -19.05 5.69
N ARG A 774 60.03 -20.01 6.34
CA ARG A 774 60.44 -21.43 6.38
C ARG A 774 59.21 -22.33 6.23
N GLY A 775 59.37 -23.47 5.56
CA GLY A 775 58.33 -24.48 5.36
C GLY A 775 57.68 -24.49 3.97
N PHE A 776 56.78 -25.46 3.78
CA PHE A 776 56.01 -25.65 2.54
C PHE A 776 55.11 -24.45 2.25
N GLY A 777 55.15 -23.88 1.05
CA GLY A 777 54.33 -22.74 0.66
C GLY A 777 54.79 -21.38 1.18
N ALA A 778 55.94 -21.30 1.86
CA ALA A 778 56.42 -20.07 2.50
C ALA A 778 56.74 -18.94 1.48
N ALA A 779 57.16 -19.28 0.26
CA ALA A 779 57.44 -18.27 -0.78
C ALA A 779 56.13 -17.68 -1.34
N ALA A 780 55.12 -18.51 -1.57
CA ALA A 780 53.78 -18.06 -1.93
C ALA A 780 53.17 -17.18 -0.84
N ALA A 781 53.21 -17.64 0.41
CA ALA A 781 52.70 -16.90 1.56
C ALA A 781 53.37 -15.53 1.75
N ARG A 782 54.70 -15.46 1.58
CA ARG A 782 55.44 -14.20 1.62
C ARG A 782 55.10 -13.29 0.45
N GLY A 783 54.91 -13.86 -0.75
CA GLY A 783 54.42 -13.15 -1.92
C GLY A 783 53.07 -12.49 -1.67
N LEU A 784 52.11 -13.25 -1.15
CA LEU A 784 50.76 -12.78 -0.81
C LEU A 784 50.77 -11.67 0.25
N LEU A 785 51.54 -11.83 1.33
CA LEU A 785 51.66 -10.81 2.38
C LEU A 785 52.25 -9.49 1.85
N LEU A 786 53.32 -9.58 1.06
CA LEU A 786 53.92 -8.39 0.45
C LEU A 786 53.03 -7.80 -0.64
N GLY A 787 52.33 -8.62 -1.41
CA GLY A 787 51.37 -8.15 -2.41
C GLY A 787 50.19 -7.40 -1.81
N ALA A 788 49.70 -7.85 -0.65
CA ALA A 788 48.63 -7.21 0.09
C ALA A 788 49.04 -5.84 0.66
N LEU A 789 50.22 -5.73 1.27
CA LEU A 789 50.58 -4.57 2.11
C LEU A 789 51.66 -3.66 1.49
N ARG A 790 52.57 -4.21 0.70
CA ARG A 790 53.76 -3.53 0.17
C ARG A 790 54.04 -3.97 -1.28
N PRO A 791 53.12 -3.75 -2.24
CA PRO A 791 53.23 -4.26 -3.61
C PRO A 791 54.52 -3.83 -4.33
N TRP A 792 55.08 -2.66 -4.00
CA TRP A 792 56.37 -2.19 -4.53
C TRP A 792 57.58 -3.06 -4.13
N ARG A 793 57.47 -3.88 -3.07
CA ARG A 793 58.52 -4.83 -2.66
C ARG A 793 58.37 -6.20 -3.32
N VAL A 794 57.27 -6.48 -4.01
CA VAL A 794 57.02 -7.77 -4.65
C VAL A 794 57.98 -7.98 -5.82
N ALA A 795 58.33 -6.93 -6.57
CA ALA A 795 59.24 -7.04 -7.71
C ALA A 795 60.64 -7.58 -7.35
N ALA A 796 61.08 -7.38 -6.10
CA ALA A 796 62.36 -7.85 -5.59
C ALA A 796 62.32 -9.31 -5.07
N LEU A 797 61.16 -9.98 -5.09
CA LEU A 797 61.05 -11.37 -4.66
C LEU A 797 61.61 -12.33 -5.73
N PRO A 798 62.42 -13.32 -5.34
CA PRO A 798 62.84 -14.37 -6.26
C PRO A 798 61.62 -15.17 -6.73
N THR A 799 61.62 -15.57 -8.00
CA THR A 799 60.58 -16.47 -8.52
C THR A 799 60.74 -17.85 -7.88
N PRO A 800 59.69 -18.43 -7.28
CA PRO A 800 59.81 -19.75 -6.68
C PRO A 800 60.07 -20.85 -7.72
N THR A 801 60.91 -21.80 -7.31
CA THR A 801 61.28 -22.99 -8.09
C THR A 801 60.30 -24.14 -7.87
N THR A 802 59.58 -24.17 -6.75
CA THR A 802 58.64 -25.25 -6.43
C THR A 802 57.30 -25.08 -7.16
N ARG A 803 56.74 -26.20 -7.64
CA ARG A 803 55.39 -26.23 -8.23
C ARG A 803 54.32 -25.88 -7.19
N ALA A 804 54.53 -26.26 -5.93
CA ALA A 804 53.62 -25.99 -4.83
C ALA A 804 53.42 -24.47 -4.62
N ASP A 805 54.50 -23.69 -4.48
CA ASP A 805 54.38 -22.24 -4.29
C ASP A 805 53.71 -21.55 -5.50
N ARG A 806 53.98 -22.03 -6.72
CA ARG A 806 53.36 -21.50 -7.95
C ARG A 806 51.85 -21.75 -8.02
N VAL A 807 51.35 -22.82 -7.39
CA VAL A 807 49.91 -23.12 -7.30
C VAL A 807 49.27 -22.39 -6.12
N LEU A 808 49.89 -22.47 -4.94
CA LEU A 808 49.36 -21.90 -3.70
C LEU A 808 49.15 -20.39 -3.77
N VAL A 809 50.00 -19.66 -4.51
CA VAL A 809 49.90 -18.19 -4.63
C VAL A 809 48.60 -17.70 -5.25
N TRP A 810 47.90 -18.51 -6.05
CA TRP A 810 46.61 -18.14 -6.63
C TRP A 810 45.46 -19.01 -6.10
N LEU A 811 45.71 -20.29 -5.83
CA LEU A 811 44.68 -21.22 -5.37
C LEU A 811 44.16 -20.86 -3.97
N VAL A 812 45.06 -20.55 -3.02
CA VAL A 812 44.65 -20.23 -1.64
C VAL A 812 43.77 -18.97 -1.60
N PRO A 813 44.16 -17.83 -2.21
CA PRO A 813 43.28 -16.67 -2.30
C PRO A 813 41.97 -16.94 -3.05
N ALA A 814 41.98 -17.73 -4.11
CA ALA A 814 40.77 -18.06 -4.87
C ALA A 814 39.78 -18.86 -4.00
N VAL A 815 40.25 -19.90 -3.31
CA VAL A 815 39.43 -20.71 -2.39
C VAL A 815 38.89 -19.85 -1.25
N VAL A 816 39.74 -19.03 -0.61
CA VAL A 816 39.31 -18.13 0.48
C VAL A 816 38.30 -17.10 -0.01
N LEU A 817 38.51 -16.52 -1.20
CA LEU A 817 37.59 -15.56 -1.79
C LEU A 817 36.23 -16.20 -2.02
N VAL A 818 36.17 -17.35 -2.71
CA VAL A 818 34.93 -18.09 -2.97
C VAL A 818 34.24 -18.47 -1.66
N ALA A 819 34.97 -19.09 -0.73
CA ALA A 819 34.43 -19.49 0.57
C ALA A 819 33.91 -18.28 1.37
N SER A 820 34.61 -17.14 1.37
CA SER A 820 34.14 -15.94 2.07
C SER A 820 32.83 -15.39 1.52
N ARG A 821 32.62 -15.47 0.19
CA ARG A 821 31.36 -15.03 -0.44
C ARG A 821 30.24 -16.04 -0.22
N LEU A 822 30.54 -17.34 -0.22
CA LEU A 822 29.58 -18.37 0.16
C LEU A 822 29.11 -18.17 1.62
N VAL A 823 30.04 -17.90 2.54
CA VAL A 823 29.71 -17.60 3.95
C VAL A 823 28.85 -16.35 4.06
N LEU A 824 29.21 -15.23 3.40
CA LEU A 824 28.42 -13.98 3.40
C LEU A 824 26.97 -14.21 2.89
N THR A 825 26.80 -15.10 1.92
CA THR A 825 25.50 -15.35 1.27
C THR A 825 24.75 -16.53 1.88
N TRP A 826 25.18 -17.05 3.03
CA TRP A 826 24.66 -18.26 3.66
C TRP A 826 24.59 -19.48 2.71
N PHE A 827 25.39 -19.51 1.65
CA PHE A 827 25.32 -20.48 0.55
C PHE A 827 23.97 -20.48 -0.17
N ALA A 828 23.26 -19.35 -0.20
CA ALA A 828 21.90 -19.23 -0.73
C ALA A 828 21.75 -18.21 -1.88
N ALA A 829 22.79 -17.46 -2.26
CA ALA A 829 22.68 -16.39 -3.26
C ALA A 829 23.60 -16.52 -4.50
N PRO A 830 23.29 -17.46 -5.42
CA PRO A 830 24.08 -17.64 -6.63
C PRO A 830 24.14 -16.39 -7.53
N ALA A 831 23.11 -15.54 -7.58
CA ALA A 831 23.15 -14.30 -8.37
C ALA A 831 24.19 -13.32 -7.82
N HIS A 832 24.29 -13.19 -6.49
CA HIS A 832 25.33 -12.39 -5.85
C HIS A 832 26.73 -12.96 -6.15
N LEU A 833 26.89 -14.29 -6.12
CA LEU A 833 28.15 -14.95 -6.45
C LEU A 833 28.53 -14.75 -7.92
N LEU A 834 27.58 -14.84 -8.85
CA LEU A 834 27.83 -14.63 -10.27
C LEU A 834 28.42 -13.24 -10.53
N VAL A 835 27.81 -12.19 -9.98
CA VAL A 835 28.27 -10.81 -10.16
C VAL A 835 29.61 -10.59 -9.46
N THR A 836 29.74 -11.00 -8.19
CA THR A 836 30.95 -10.72 -7.40
C THR A 836 32.15 -11.56 -7.83
N LEU A 837 32.00 -12.88 -7.96
CA LEU A 837 33.08 -13.78 -8.37
C LEU A 837 33.36 -13.65 -9.87
N GLY A 838 32.35 -13.43 -10.71
CA GLY A 838 32.52 -13.09 -12.13
C GLY A 838 33.35 -11.82 -12.30
N GLY A 839 33.11 -10.81 -11.46
CA GLY A 839 33.88 -9.57 -11.46
C GLY A 839 35.38 -9.80 -11.18
N TRP A 840 35.68 -10.60 -10.15
CA TRP A 840 37.06 -11.00 -9.84
C TRP A 840 37.69 -11.87 -10.93
N ALA A 841 36.94 -12.82 -11.50
CA ALA A 841 37.43 -13.73 -12.53
C ALA A 841 37.76 -12.97 -13.82
N LEU A 842 36.88 -12.06 -14.25
CA LEU A 842 37.13 -11.19 -15.41
C LEU A 842 38.31 -10.26 -15.16
N PHE A 843 38.39 -9.63 -13.98
CA PHE A 843 39.53 -8.79 -13.62
C PHE A 843 40.84 -9.58 -13.70
N ALA A 844 40.89 -10.75 -13.04
CA ALA A 844 42.02 -11.66 -13.02
C ALA A 844 42.42 -12.13 -14.43
N LEU A 845 41.44 -12.44 -15.28
CA LEU A 845 41.65 -12.83 -16.68
C LEU A 845 42.31 -11.70 -17.48
N VAL A 846 41.78 -10.48 -17.40
CA VAL A 846 42.35 -9.34 -18.15
C VAL A 846 43.79 -9.06 -17.72
N VAL A 847 44.07 -8.99 -16.42
CA VAL A 847 45.45 -8.75 -15.95
C VAL A 847 46.39 -9.92 -16.27
N ARG A 848 45.88 -11.15 -16.32
CA ARG A 848 46.65 -12.32 -16.74
C ARG A 848 46.97 -12.30 -18.23
N LEU A 849 46.04 -11.84 -19.07
CA LEU A 849 46.25 -11.65 -20.51
C LEU A 849 47.30 -10.57 -20.78
N VAL A 850 47.28 -9.48 -20.00
CA VAL A 850 48.28 -8.39 -20.06
C VAL A 850 49.71 -8.90 -19.81
N VAL A 851 49.89 -9.81 -18.85
CA VAL A 851 51.20 -10.40 -18.55
C VAL A 851 51.68 -11.35 -19.68
N GLY A 852 50.76 -11.95 -20.43
CA GLY A 852 51.05 -12.77 -21.60
C GLY A 852 51.78 -14.07 -21.26
N ARG A 853 52.86 -14.38 -21.96
CA ARG A 853 53.67 -15.59 -21.70
C ARG A 853 54.67 -15.45 -20.53
N ARG A 854 54.77 -14.26 -19.91
CA ARG A 854 55.69 -14.02 -18.78
C ARG A 854 55.21 -14.75 -17.52
N ASP A 855 56.12 -15.00 -16.58
CA ASP A 855 55.79 -15.67 -15.32
C ASP A 855 54.76 -14.85 -14.51
N PRO A 856 53.58 -15.41 -14.20
CA PRO A 856 52.50 -14.69 -13.53
C PRO A 856 52.60 -14.70 -12.00
N PHE A 857 53.63 -15.33 -11.40
CA PHE A 857 53.72 -15.48 -9.95
C PHE A 857 53.56 -14.16 -9.18
N HIS A 858 54.28 -13.11 -9.60
CA HIS A 858 54.25 -11.80 -8.93
C HIS A 858 52.91 -11.07 -9.10
N LEU A 859 52.25 -11.24 -10.24
CA LEU A 859 50.88 -10.75 -10.45
C LEU A 859 49.92 -11.43 -9.48
N TRP A 860 49.98 -12.76 -9.38
CA TRP A 860 49.12 -13.51 -8.46
C TRP A 860 49.40 -13.24 -7.00
N ALA A 861 50.66 -13.00 -6.64
CA ALA A 861 51.03 -12.56 -5.30
C ALA A 861 50.32 -11.24 -4.91
N VAL A 862 50.17 -10.31 -5.85
CA VAL A 862 49.48 -9.03 -5.63
C VAL A 862 47.96 -9.18 -5.66
N VAL A 863 47.40 -9.73 -6.73
CA VAL A 863 45.94 -9.90 -6.86
C VAL A 863 45.40 -10.77 -5.73
N GLY A 864 46.07 -11.91 -5.48
CA GLY A 864 45.74 -12.82 -4.38
C GLY A 864 45.96 -12.19 -3.00
N GLY A 865 47.04 -11.43 -2.81
CA GLY A 865 47.28 -10.72 -1.56
C GLY A 865 46.18 -9.71 -1.22
N VAL A 866 45.74 -8.90 -2.19
CA VAL A 866 44.63 -7.95 -2.00
C VAL A 866 43.29 -8.68 -1.84
N ALA A 867 43.08 -9.80 -2.54
CA ALA A 867 41.89 -10.63 -2.33
C ALA A 867 41.82 -11.19 -0.90
N LEU A 868 42.94 -11.65 -0.34
CA LEU A 868 43.03 -12.07 1.07
C LEU A 868 42.78 -10.90 2.02
N LEU A 869 43.37 -9.72 1.78
CA LEU A 869 43.13 -8.51 2.58
C LEU A 869 41.63 -8.15 2.64
N ARG A 870 40.95 -8.14 1.50
CA ARG A 870 39.50 -7.89 1.43
C ARG A 870 38.68 -9.00 2.09
N SER A 871 39.15 -10.23 2.01
CA SER A 871 38.51 -11.37 2.68
C SER A 871 38.65 -11.27 4.20
N VAL A 872 39.80 -10.83 4.73
CA VAL A 872 39.98 -10.57 6.17
C VAL A 872 38.98 -9.52 6.66
N LEU A 873 38.83 -8.40 5.95
CA LEU A 873 37.88 -7.35 6.33
C LEU A 873 36.45 -7.88 6.42
N LEU A 874 36.01 -8.64 5.42
CA LEU A 874 34.70 -9.27 5.42
C LEU A 874 34.56 -10.30 6.55
N LEU A 875 35.48 -11.28 6.61
CA LEU A 875 35.40 -12.38 7.56
C LEU A 875 35.49 -11.89 9.00
N ALA A 876 36.23 -10.82 9.29
CA ALA A 876 36.26 -10.19 10.61
C ALA A 876 34.88 -9.65 11.02
N ALA A 877 34.15 -9.03 10.09
CA ALA A 877 32.78 -8.58 10.34
C ALA A 877 31.80 -9.75 10.53
N LEU A 878 32.01 -10.87 9.83
CA LEU A 878 31.17 -12.08 9.93
C LEU A 878 31.50 -12.96 11.14
N ALA A 879 32.72 -12.86 11.70
CA ALA A 879 33.21 -13.76 12.74
C ALA A 879 32.45 -13.65 14.07
N GLY A 880 31.74 -12.54 14.32
CA GLY A 880 30.91 -12.36 15.49
C GLY A 880 29.69 -13.26 15.46
N ARG A 881 28.70 -12.86 14.66
CA ARG A 881 27.36 -13.47 14.60
C ARG A 881 26.91 -13.78 13.17
N GLY A 882 27.87 -14.07 12.28
CA GLY A 882 27.59 -14.45 10.90
C GLY A 882 27.12 -13.27 10.05
N PRO A 883 26.55 -13.54 8.87
CA PRO A 883 26.07 -12.51 7.97
C PRO A 883 24.87 -11.73 8.52
N GLY A 884 24.01 -12.34 9.34
CA GLY A 884 22.96 -11.62 10.06
C GLY A 884 23.52 -10.50 10.94
N GLY A 885 24.59 -10.78 11.71
CA GLY A 885 25.25 -9.73 12.51
C GLY A 885 25.91 -8.63 11.67
N TYR A 886 26.40 -8.97 10.47
CA TYR A 886 26.94 -8.00 9.52
C TYR A 886 25.84 -7.07 8.98
N TRP A 887 24.71 -7.63 8.55
CA TRP A 887 23.59 -6.86 8.01
C TRP A 887 22.89 -6.05 9.09
N PHE A 888 22.69 -6.61 10.29
CA PHE A 888 22.19 -5.87 11.45
C PHE A 888 23.01 -4.59 11.70
N ALA A 889 24.33 -4.73 11.85
CA ALA A 889 25.21 -3.58 12.05
C ALA A 889 25.22 -2.63 10.84
N PHE A 890 25.05 -3.17 9.63
CA PHE A 890 24.91 -2.36 8.43
C PHE A 890 23.67 -1.48 8.47
N TRP A 891 22.51 -1.98 8.92
CA TRP A 891 21.27 -1.19 8.98
C TRP A 891 21.25 -0.24 10.17
N THR A 892 21.59 -0.74 11.36
CA THR A 892 21.27 -0.07 12.64
C THR A 892 22.42 0.73 13.25
N ALA A 893 23.68 0.52 12.80
CA ALA A 893 24.86 1.14 13.39
C ALA A 893 25.63 2.04 12.39
N PRO A 894 25.22 3.30 12.19
CA PRO A 894 25.82 4.21 11.21
C PRO A 894 27.34 4.36 11.32
N GLY A 895 27.87 4.41 12.55
CA GLY A 895 29.31 4.51 12.79
C GLY A 895 30.10 3.27 12.33
N LEU A 896 29.58 2.07 12.62
CA LEU A 896 30.20 0.81 12.19
C LEU A 896 30.07 0.63 10.67
N ARG A 897 28.90 0.91 10.11
CA ARG A 897 28.67 0.95 8.65
C ARG A 897 29.68 1.88 7.98
N ALA A 898 29.82 3.11 8.46
CA ALA A 898 30.71 4.10 7.86
C ALA A 898 32.18 3.66 7.93
N ALA A 899 32.63 3.14 9.08
CA ALA A 899 33.98 2.61 9.24
C ALA A 899 34.25 1.43 8.28
N TYR A 900 33.32 0.45 8.21
CA TYR A 900 33.44 -0.70 7.33
C TYR A 900 33.49 -0.29 5.86
N VAL A 901 32.53 0.53 5.40
CA VAL A 901 32.43 0.99 4.00
C VAL A 901 33.69 1.77 3.61
N THR A 902 34.19 2.64 4.49
CA THR A 902 35.42 3.41 4.26
C THR A 902 36.62 2.51 3.98
N VAL A 903 36.84 1.52 4.85
CA VAL A 903 37.99 0.61 4.73
C VAL A 903 37.80 -0.39 3.58
N ALA A 904 36.58 -0.91 3.38
CA ALA A 904 36.26 -1.84 2.31
C ALA A 904 36.39 -1.18 0.92
N PHE A 905 35.98 0.10 0.79
CA PHE A 905 36.18 0.89 -0.42
C PHE A 905 37.66 1.18 -0.65
N ALA A 906 38.40 1.59 0.39
CA ALA A 906 39.84 1.82 0.26
C ALA A 906 40.58 0.54 -0.17
N ALA A 907 40.22 -0.61 0.38
CA ALA A 907 40.77 -1.92 -0.02
C ALA A 907 40.34 -2.33 -1.45
N PHE A 908 39.18 -1.87 -1.93
CA PHE A 908 38.75 -2.05 -3.32
C PHE A 908 39.64 -1.23 -4.26
N GLY A 909 39.81 0.07 -3.98
CA GLY A 909 40.70 0.94 -4.75
C GLY A 909 42.17 0.48 -4.71
N TRP A 910 42.58 -0.13 -3.59
CA TRP A 910 43.92 -0.65 -3.41
C TRP A 910 44.29 -1.75 -4.40
N LEU A 911 43.32 -2.57 -4.83
CA LEU A 911 43.52 -3.60 -5.86
C LEU A 911 44.12 -2.99 -7.14
N PHE A 912 43.53 -1.90 -7.62
CA PHE A 912 43.96 -1.24 -8.84
C PHE A 912 45.34 -0.59 -8.67
N VAL A 913 45.59 0.06 -7.54
CA VAL A 913 46.91 0.66 -7.24
C VAL A 913 48.00 -0.41 -7.19
N ALA A 914 47.76 -1.50 -6.46
CA ALA A 914 48.74 -2.58 -6.30
C ALA A 914 49.05 -3.28 -7.63
N VAL A 915 48.03 -3.52 -8.47
CA VAL A 915 48.19 -4.10 -9.81
C VAL A 915 48.98 -3.16 -10.71
N ALA A 916 48.68 -1.86 -10.75
CA ALA A 916 49.44 -0.89 -11.54
C ALA A 916 50.93 -0.84 -11.11
N VAL A 917 51.19 -0.94 -9.80
CA VAL A 917 52.56 -0.97 -9.25
C VAL A 917 53.32 -2.21 -9.71
N VAL A 918 52.74 -3.41 -9.63
CA VAL A 918 53.45 -4.64 -10.05
C VAL A 918 53.64 -4.73 -11.56
N LEU A 919 52.66 -4.25 -12.34
CA LEU A 919 52.78 -4.12 -13.80
C LEU A 919 53.96 -3.22 -14.19
N ARG A 920 54.16 -2.12 -13.46
CA ARG A 920 55.30 -1.22 -13.66
C ARG A 920 56.62 -1.83 -13.20
N ASP A 921 56.69 -2.23 -11.92
CA ASP A 921 57.96 -2.54 -11.25
C ASP A 921 58.51 -3.92 -11.63
N ARG A 922 57.63 -4.90 -11.85
CA ARG A 922 58.04 -6.28 -12.18
C ARG A 922 58.02 -6.56 -13.68
N TYR A 923 56.98 -6.10 -14.38
CA TYR A 923 56.79 -6.40 -15.80
C TYR A 923 57.33 -5.31 -16.73
N GLY A 924 57.99 -4.27 -16.18
CA GLY A 924 58.71 -3.24 -16.92
C GLY A 924 57.82 -2.33 -17.76
N LEU A 925 56.51 -2.29 -17.47
CA LEU A 925 55.57 -1.45 -18.20
C LEU A 925 55.79 0.02 -17.83
N ARG A 926 55.72 0.91 -18.83
CA ARG A 926 55.74 2.36 -18.59
C ARG A 926 54.61 2.74 -17.63
N ARG A 927 54.81 3.74 -16.76
CA ARG A 927 53.81 4.20 -15.79
C ARG A 927 52.43 4.44 -16.43
N ARG A 928 52.41 5.08 -17.60
CA ARG A 928 51.17 5.31 -18.38
C ARG A 928 50.51 4.01 -18.83
N SER A 929 51.28 3.07 -19.36
CA SER A 929 50.76 1.78 -19.81
C SER A 929 50.30 0.88 -18.67
N ALA A 930 51.00 0.88 -17.53
CA ALA A 930 50.58 0.13 -16.35
C ALA A 930 49.25 0.66 -15.79
N VAL A 931 49.08 1.99 -15.70
CA VAL A 931 47.80 2.60 -15.32
C VAL A 931 46.72 2.29 -16.36
N GLY A 932 47.02 2.46 -17.65
CA GLY A 932 46.07 2.18 -18.74
C GLY A 932 45.53 0.75 -18.70
N LEU A 933 46.41 -0.24 -18.58
CA LEU A 933 46.00 -1.65 -18.55
C LEU A 933 45.25 -2.03 -17.26
N THR A 934 45.55 -1.40 -16.13
CA THR A 934 44.74 -1.54 -14.92
C THR A 934 43.35 -0.93 -15.10
N LEU A 935 43.22 0.23 -15.76
CA LEU A 935 41.93 0.82 -16.10
C LEU A 935 41.14 -0.10 -17.04
N THR A 936 41.80 -0.75 -17.99
CA THR A 936 41.18 -1.79 -18.83
C THR A 936 40.67 -2.96 -18.01
N ALA A 937 41.47 -3.45 -17.06
CA ALA A 937 41.05 -4.54 -16.17
C ALA A 937 39.91 -4.13 -15.22
N ALA A 938 39.81 -2.86 -14.83
CA ALA A 938 38.69 -2.34 -14.04
C ALA A 938 37.41 -2.15 -14.89
N GLY A 939 37.55 -1.62 -16.11
CA GLY A 939 36.45 -1.33 -17.01
C GLY A 939 35.78 -2.58 -17.60
N ALA A 940 36.55 -3.63 -17.92
CA ALA A 940 35.99 -4.83 -18.54
C ALA A 940 34.95 -5.57 -17.67
N PRO A 941 35.19 -5.87 -16.38
CA PRO A 941 34.17 -6.46 -15.51
C PRO A 941 32.95 -5.56 -15.34
N LEU A 942 33.16 -4.25 -15.16
CA LEU A 942 32.08 -3.28 -15.03
C LEU A 942 31.21 -3.25 -16.30
N GLY A 943 31.82 -3.24 -17.48
CA GLY A 943 31.15 -3.28 -18.77
C GLY A 943 30.35 -4.56 -18.99
N VAL A 944 31.01 -5.72 -18.85
CA VAL A 944 30.41 -7.03 -19.14
C VAL A 944 29.27 -7.37 -18.18
N LEU A 945 29.47 -7.18 -16.87
CA LEU A 945 28.43 -7.52 -15.88
C LEU A 945 27.27 -6.54 -15.90
N SER A 946 27.53 -5.25 -16.15
CA SER A 946 26.44 -4.27 -16.31
C SER A 946 25.64 -4.53 -17.58
N ALA A 947 26.30 -4.94 -18.68
CA ALA A 947 25.61 -5.36 -19.90
C ALA A 947 24.77 -6.62 -19.68
N LEU A 948 25.25 -7.57 -18.87
CA LEU A 948 24.46 -8.74 -18.48
C LEU A 948 23.19 -8.33 -17.70
N VAL A 949 23.32 -7.45 -16.71
CA VAL A 949 22.17 -6.94 -15.94
C VAL A 949 21.22 -6.15 -16.84
N TRP A 950 21.75 -5.35 -17.79
CA TRP A 950 20.94 -4.65 -18.78
C TRP A 950 20.10 -5.61 -19.63
N VAL A 951 20.69 -6.71 -20.11
CA VAL A 951 20.00 -7.73 -20.91
C VAL A 951 18.94 -8.47 -20.10
N VAL A 952 19.21 -8.77 -18.82
CA VAL A 952 18.25 -9.43 -17.93
C VAL A 952 17.10 -8.49 -17.52
N GLY A 953 17.38 -7.19 -17.45
CA GLY A 953 16.52 -6.16 -16.86
C GLY A 953 16.87 -5.91 -15.39
N LEU A 954 17.00 -4.64 -15.00
CA LEU A 954 17.43 -4.24 -13.66
C LEU A 954 16.46 -4.74 -12.56
N GLU A 955 15.16 -4.51 -12.75
CA GLU A 955 14.12 -4.91 -11.78
C GLU A 955 14.18 -6.42 -11.51
N ARG A 956 14.20 -7.22 -12.57
CA ARG A 956 14.29 -8.68 -12.48
C ARG A 956 15.58 -9.13 -11.79
N ALA A 957 16.71 -8.51 -12.12
CA ALA A 957 17.99 -8.84 -11.50
C ALA A 957 18.01 -8.53 -10.00
N LEU A 958 17.47 -7.38 -9.59
CA LEU A 958 17.35 -6.99 -8.17
C LEU A 958 16.37 -7.88 -7.41
N THR A 959 15.25 -8.25 -8.03
CA THR A 959 14.25 -9.17 -7.47
C THR A 959 14.87 -10.53 -7.16
N VAL A 960 15.53 -11.16 -8.15
CA VAL A 960 16.20 -12.45 -7.98
C VAL A 960 17.31 -12.37 -6.92
N TRP A 961 18.05 -11.26 -6.90
CA TRP A 961 19.09 -11.02 -5.91
C TRP A 961 18.51 -10.90 -4.50
N ASN A 962 17.40 -10.18 -4.33
CA ASN A 962 16.76 -9.99 -3.04
C ASN A 962 16.07 -11.26 -2.53
N ASP A 963 15.40 -12.04 -3.39
CA ASP A 963 14.80 -13.33 -3.05
C ASP A 963 15.82 -14.31 -2.45
N GLN A 964 17.07 -14.21 -2.91
CA GLN A 964 18.14 -15.06 -2.44
C GLN A 964 18.72 -14.61 -1.09
N LEU A 965 18.92 -13.31 -0.92
CA LEU A 965 19.58 -12.73 0.27
C LEU A 965 18.63 -12.32 1.39
N ALA A 966 17.36 -12.05 1.11
CA ALA A 966 16.35 -11.52 2.04
C ALA A 966 16.83 -10.26 2.78
N LEU A 967 17.21 -9.22 2.05
CA LEU A 967 17.75 -7.98 2.64
C LEU A 967 16.76 -6.83 2.65
N LEU A 968 16.03 -6.67 1.56
CA LEU A 968 14.97 -5.68 1.41
C LEU A 968 13.61 -6.38 1.53
N PRO A 969 12.54 -5.64 1.85
CA PRO A 969 11.20 -6.20 1.97
C PRO A 969 10.83 -6.99 0.71
N TRP A 970 10.35 -8.22 0.91
CA TRP A 970 10.15 -9.17 -0.18
C TRP A 970 9.03 -8.72 -1.13
N GLY A 971 7.94 -8.18 -0.59
CA GLY A 971 6.82 -7.65 -1.36
C GLY A 971 7.16 -6.42 -2.19
N LEU A 972 8.21 -5.67 -1.82
CA LEU A 972 8.64 -4.45 -2.55
C LEU A 972 8.82 -4.72 -4.05
N SER A 973 9.46 -5.83 -4.39
CA SER A 973 9.71 -6.24 -5.78
C SER A 973 8.48 -6.71 -6.55
N ARG A 974 7.46 -7.19 -5.83
CA ARG A 974 6.29 -7.87 -6.41
C ARG A 974 5.10 -6.96 -6.53
N ILE A 975 5.02 -5.96 -5.67
CA ILE A 975 3.88 -5.04 -5.59
C ILE A 975 4.26 -3.67 -6.17
N LEU A 976 5.35 -3.08 -5.69
CA LEU A 976 5.71 -1.70 -6.02
C LEU A 976 6.83 -1.59 -7.08
N GLY A 977 7.63 -2.65 -7.24
CA GLY A 977 8.87 -2.66 -8.01
C GLY A 977 10.01 -1.96 -7.26
N ILE A 978 11.16 -2.63 -7.08
CA ILE A 978 12.34 -2.09 -6.37
C ILE A 978 12.83 -0.81 -7.06
N THR A 979 12.92 -0.81 -8.38
CA THR A 979 13.46 0.32 -9.15
C THR A 979 12.52 1.51 -9.16
N VAL A 980 11.21 1.28 -9.28
CA VAL A 980 10.20 2.34 -9.26
C VAL A 980 10.13 2.96 -7.88
N HIS A 981 9.95 2.14 -6.84
CA HIS A 981 9.75 2.63 -5.48
C HIS A 981 10.99 3.33 -4.90
N LEU A 982 12.21 2.84 -5.21
CA LEU A 982 13.46 3.47 -4.78
C LEU A 982 13.98 4.55 -5.74
N GLY A 983 13.24 4.87 -6.81
CA GLY A 983 13.63 5.86 -7.81
C GLY A 983 14.94 5.52 -8.55
N VAL A 984 15.26 4.23 -8.72
CA VAL A 984 16.47 3.78 -9.40
C VAL A 984 16.25 3.80 -10.92
N PRO A 985 17.03 4.58 -11.69
CA PRO A 985 16.84 4.67 -13.14
C PRO A 985 17.01 3.30 -13.82
N ALA A 986 16.03 2.88 -14.60
CA ALA A 986 16.07 1.59 -15.31
C ALA A 986 17.28 1.48 -16.27
N GLN A 987 17.78 2.62 -16.79
CA GLN A 987 18.95 2.69 -17.67
C GLN A 987 20.29 2.67 -16.94
N LEU A 988 20.30 2.64 -15.60
CA LEU A 988 21.53 2.61 -14.80
C LEU A 988 22.52 1.53 -15.27
N PRO A 989 22.11 0.28 -15.57
CA PRO A 989 23.03 -0.75 -16.07
C PRO A 989 23.62 -0.40 -17.44
N ALA A 990 22.87 0.28 -18.31
CA ALA A 990 23.37 0.75 -19.59
C ALA A 990 24.43 1.84 -19.41
N TYR A 991 24.18 2.80 -18.52
CA TYR A 991 25.15 3.85 -18.18
C TYR A 991 26.43 3.27 -17.57
N THR A 992 26.32 2.31 -16.65
CA THR A 992 27.49 1.66 -16.07
C THR A 992 28.23 0.77 -17.07
N ALA A 993 27.50 0.11 -17.99
CA ALA A 993 28.11 -0.66 -19.08
C ALA A 993 28.90 0.25 -20.03
N ALA A 994 28.33 1.40 -20.40
CA ALA A 994 29.00 2.41 -21.22
C ALA A 994 30.23 2.99 -20.51
N ALA A 995 30.11 3.35 -19.23
CA ALA A 995 31.22 3.82 -18.42
C ALA A 995 32.35 2.78 -18.33
N GLY A 996 32.02 1.50 -18.12
CA GLY A 996 32.98 0.39 -18.13
C GLY A 996 33.68 0.25 -19.48
N THR A 997 32.94 0.38 -20.58
CA THR A 997 33.48 0.32 -21.95
C THR A 997 34.42 1.48 -22.24
N VAL A 998 34.02 2.71 -21.89
CA VAL A 998 34.86 3.92 -22.02
C VAL A 998 36.11 3.80 -21.17
N LEU A 999 35.99 3.35 -19.92
CA LEU A 999 37.13 3.11 -19.04
C LEU A 999 38.09 2.08 -19.63
N ALA A 1000 37.55 1.02 -20.24
CA ALA A 1000 38.35 -0.01 -20.88
C ALA A 1000 39.08 0.49 -22.13
N ALA A 1001 38.38 1.23 -23.01
CA ALA A 1001 38.93 1.83 -24.22
C ALA A 1001 39.97 2.92 -23.91
N ALA A 1002 39.69 3.82 -22.97
CA ALA A 1002 40.64 4.82 -22.50
C ALA A 1002 41.88 4.16 -21.89
N GLY A 1003 41.70 3.08 -21.12
CA GLY A 1003 42.81 2.27 -20.61
C GLY A 1003 43.68 1.68 -21.72
N LEU A 1004 43.06 1.14 -22.77
CA LEU A 1004 43.76 0.61 -23.94
C LEU A 1004 44.51 1.71 -24.69
N LEU A 1005 43.90 2.87 -24.92
CA LEU A 1005 44.54 4.03 -25.56
C LEU A 1005 45.73 4.54 -24.75
N LEU A 1006 45.59 4.63 -23.43
CA LEU A 1006 46.70 5.00 -22.52
C LEU A 1006 47.84 3.97 -22.52
N SER A 1007 47.52 2.71 -22.86
CA SER A 1007 48.51 1.63 -22.99
C SER A 1007 49.30 1.70 -24.31
N LEU A 1008 48.68 2.24 -25.37
CA LEU A 1008 49.28 2.45 -26.69
C LEU A 1008 50.16 3.70 -26.71
N GLY A 1009 51.42 3.56 -26.29
CA GLY A 1009 52.41 4.63 -26.48
C GLY A 1009 52.85 4.74 -27.94
N ARG A 1010 52.70 5.92 -28.57
CA ARG A 1010 53.40 6.29 -29.81
C ARG A 1010 54.88 5.93 -29.68
N ARG A 1011 55.39 5.03 -30.54
CA ARG A 1011 56.82 4.91 -30.79
C ARG A 1011 57.28 6.28 -31.29
N ARG A 1012 57.95 7.08 -30.46
CA ARG A 1012 58.91 8.03 -31.00
C ARG A 1012 60.00 7.16 -31.61
N GLN A 1013 60.02 7.07 -32.95
CA GLN A 1013 61.23 6.72 -33.66
C GLN A 1013 62.28 7.73 -33.18
N SER A 1014 63.26 7.24 -32.41
CA SER A 1014 64.52 7.93 -32.22
C SER A 1014 65.23 7.89 -33.58
N ALA A 1015 65.38 9.06 -34.19
CA ALA A 1015 66.45 9.33 -35.16
C ALA A 1015 67.79 9.35 -34.44
#